data_AF-A0A5J5IQH4-F1
#
_entry.id   AF-A0A5J5IQH4-F1
#
_cell.length_a   1.000
_cell.length_b   1.000
_cell.length_c   1.000
_cell.angle_alpha   90.00
_cell.angle_beta   90.00
_cell.angle_gamma   90.00
#
_symmetry.space_group_name_H-M   'P 1'
#
loop_
_entity.id
_entity.type
_entity.pdbx_description
1 polymer ?
#
loop_
_entity_poly.entity_id
_entity_poly.type
_entity_poly.pdbx_seq_one_letter_code
_entity_poly.pdbx_strand_id
1 'polypeptide(L)'
;MEELAKVTKGKLINKNIDLPVPLSLSLDSRKIIDTTGTIFFAIKSSHHDGNKFIEGLYAKGVRNFVTTDKNISTKKLPLANIILVNNTVHALQLFAAYHRAFFKKLTVIGITGSNGKTIVKEWLNQLLEENFSIVRSPKSYNSQIGVPLSVLNINKSHNLAIFEAGISQPGEMNRLEKIIKPSIGLLTNIGNAHDEGFENRTEKINEKLQLFVHAKQLVCCADDEKIMKVILAFQSKINAKNKALELFTWGKSGHNKLQVLAINKSKSHTKIKAIYKDENVSISIPFADEASIENAINCWCVLLLLNKSDEQIRKKFEFLYPIAMRLELKQGINHCTIINDSYSNDLHSLEIALNFLEQQKQHKKHTVILSDILQSGKHPHELYKEVAKLFKHRKIDRLIGIGTDIFSMQMEFSFLKEKRFFKNVDEFLLSFNHLNFQDETVLIKGARSFSFEEISHKLEQKAHQTVLSINLNAIVHNLKQYKSLLRPGTKIMAMVKAFSYGSGGFEIASVLEYNKVDYLAVAYADEGVELRKAGITLPVMVMNAEPSTFESIVNYNLEPEIFSFNILNEFGNFLKSSGINYYPVHIKIDTGMHRLGFTSEDIDALNDMLKGNSLIKVVSVFTHLVAAENVKEDEFTLQQSKIFKNCCERIEDTLGYKFIKHISNTAGITRHPHLQMDMVRLGIGLYGIDGNKKMQQRLKNVTTLTTTVAQIKKVKAGDTVGYGRNARLQKDSTIATVRIGYADGYPRSVGNGIGKMMLHGKMLPVVGNVCMDMTMLDITELEAAKEGDEVIVFGESLPLNLLAAWSQTIPYEIMTGISQRVKRVYFEE
;
A
#
# COMPACT_ATOMS: atom_id res chain seq x y z
N MET A 1 7.53 27.28 24.02
CA MET A 1 6.15 27.50 23.52
C MET A 1 5.93 28.88 22.92
N GLU A 2 6.34 29.98 23.57
CA GLU A 2 6.18 31.34 23.03
C GLU A 2 6.92 31.54 21.70
N GLU A 3 8.15 31.04 21.61
CA GLU A 3 8.91 31.05 20.36
C GLU A 3 8.18 30.30 19.24
N LEU A 4 7.61 29.13 19.55
CA LEU A 4 6.82 28.35 18.60
C LEU A 4 5.57 29.12 18.15
N ALA A 5 4.86 29.81 19.05
CA ALA A 5 3.73 30.66 18.69
C ALA A 5 4.17 31.80 17.74
N LYS A 6 5.30 32.44 18.01
CA LYS A 6 5.88 33.48 17.14
C LYS A 6 6.23 32.93 15.75
N VAL A 7 6.93 31.80 15.69
CA VAL A 7 7.35 31.15 14.44
C VAL A 7 6.16 30.71 13.60
N THR A 8 5.14 30.13 14.24
CA THR A 8 3.93 29.67 13.58
C THR A 8 2.95 30.81 13.23
N LYS A 9 3.28 32.06 13.56
CA LYS A 9 2.38 33.22 13.49
C LYS A 9 1.05 32.98 14.22
N GLY A 10 1.10 32.20 15.30
CA GLY A 10 -0.02 31.89 16.17
C GLY A 10 -0.07 32.79 17.40
N LYS A 11 -1.21 32.76 18.08
CA LYS A 11 -1.41 33.38 19.39
C LYS A 11 -1.40 32.29 20.46
N LEU A 12 -0.53 32.40 21.46
CA LEU A 12 -0.58 31.54 22.64
C LEU A 12 -1.77 31.99 23.50
N ILE A 13 -2.86 31.21 23.49
CA ILE A 13 -4.12 31.56 24.17
C ILE A 13 -4.27 30.88 25.54
N ASN A 14 -3.47 29.85 25.81
CA ASN A 14 -3.29 29.32 27.16
C ASN A 14 -1.81 28.96 27.36
N LYS A 15 -1.27 29.26 28.54
CA LYS A 15 0.13 29.08 28.89
C LYS A 15 0.25 28.42 30.25
N ASN A 16 0.97 27.30 30.30
CA ASN A 16 1.40 26.62 31.50
C ASN A 16 2.93 26.52 31.49
N ILE A 17 3.57 27.23 32.41
CA ILE A 17 5.04 27.38 32.49
C ILE A 17 5.70 26.15 33.11
N ASP A 18 4.95 25.37 33.90
CA ASP A 18 5.47 24.22 34.64
C ASP A 18 5.61 22.97 33.77
N LEU A 19 5.19 23.04 32.49
CA LEU A 19 5.33 21.93 31.55
C LEU A 19 6.71 21.91 30.89
N PRO A 20 7.29 20.70 30.71
CA PRO A 20 8.50 20.57 29.92
C PRO A 20 8.26 20.97 28.46
N VAL A 21 9.32 21.41 27.79
CA VAL A 21 9.29 21.67 26.34
C VAL A 21 8.98 20.34 25.63
N PRO A 22 7.98 20.30 24.74
CA PRO A 22 7.65 19.07 24.03
C PRO A 22 8.84 18.63 23.16
N LEU A 23 9.21 17.36 23.28
CA LEU A 23 10.32 16.72 22.57
C LEU A 23 9.87 16.03 21.28
N SER A 24 8.57 15.79 21.11
CA SER A 24 8.00 15.11 19.95
C SER A 24 6.74 15.80 19.42
N LEU A 25 6.41 15.57 18.15
CA LEU A 25 5.26 16.14 17.46
C LEU A 25 4.37 15.01 16.92
N SER A 26 3.05 15.14 17.08
CA SER A 26 2.08 14.22 16.47
C SER A 26 0.95 14.94 15.75
N LEU A 27 0.50 14.33 14.65
CA LEU A 27 -0.70 14.71 13.90
C LEU A 27 -1.82 13.67 14.06
N ASP A 28 -1.51 12.50 14.62
CA ASP A 28 -2.44 11.36 14.76
C ASP A 28 -2.67 11.08 16.25
N SER A 29 -3.91 11.26 16.69
CA SER A 29 -4.33 11.07 18.07
C SER A 29 -4.14 9.63 18.57
N ARG A 30 -3.99 8.66 17.66
CA ARG A 30 -3.78 7.24 17.97
C ARG A 30 -2.32 6.87 18.18
N LYS A 31 -1.37 7.68 17.69
CA LYS A 31 0.08 7.40 17.72
C LYS A 31 0.82 8.05 18.89
N ILE A 32 0.12 8.76 19.76
CA ILE A 32 0.72 9.49 20.88
C ILE A 32 1.01 8.51 22.01
N ILE A 33 2.28 8.39 22.37
CA ILE A 33 2.78 7.48 23.41
C ILE A 33 3.24 8.30 24.63
N ASP A 34 4.13 9.27 24.43
CA ASP A 34 4.52 10.23 25.47
C ASP A 34 3.55 11.41 25.47
N THR A 35 2.58 11.38 26.38
CA THR A 35 1.50 12.37 26.38
C THR A 35 2.01 13.75 26.84
N THR A 36 2.89 13.81 27.82
CA THR A 36 3.44 15.06 28.36
C THR A 36 4.47 15.72 27.45
N GLY A 37 5.33 14.93 26.78
CA GLY A 37 6.37 15.42 25.89
C GLY A 37 5.94 15.62 24.43
N THR A 38 4.67 15.33 24.08
CA THR A 38 4.16 15.52 22.71
C THR A 38 3.44 16.86 22.54
N ILE A 39 3.68 17.53 21.42
CA ILE A 39 2.79 18.57 20.89
C ILE A 39 1.90 18.02 19.77
N PHE A 40 0.59 18.20 19.92
CA PHE A 40 -0.40 17.76 18.95
C PHE A 40 -0.80 18.91 18.02
N PHE A 41 -0.56 18.74 16.72
CA PHE A 41 -1.04 19.66 15.69
C PHE A 41 -2.37 19.15 15.14
N ALA A 42 -3.46 19.84 15.47
CA ALA A 42 -4.80 19.50 15.03
C ALA A 42 -5.01 19.88 13.55
N ILE A 43 -4.64 18.96 12.65
CA ILE A 43 -4.80 19.17 11.20
C ILE A 43 -6.27 19.13 10.81
N LYS A 44 -6.71 20.16 10.07
CA LYS A 44 -8.05 20.25 9.49
C LYS A 44 -7.98 20.11 7.97
N SER A 45 -8.72 19.15 7.42
CA SER A 45 -8.93 18.91 5.99
C SER A 45 -10.43 18.90 5.66
N SER A 46 -10.80 18.73 4.39
CA SER A 46 -12.20 18.66 3.94
C SER A 46 -12.98 17.49 4.55
N HIS A 47 -12.30 16.41 4.94
CA HIS A 47 -12.93 15.19 5.44
C HIS A 47 -12.56 14.85 6.89
N HIS A 48 -11.64 15.60 7.51
CA HIS A 48 -11.14 15.32 8.86
C HIS A 48 -10.85 16.60 9.62
N ASP A 49 -11.31 16.68 10.87
CA ASP A 49 -11.04 17.83 11.74
C ASP A 49 -10.32 17.36 13.01
N GLY A 50 -9.01 17.54 13.04
CA GLY A 50 -8.14 17.17 14.16
C GLY A 50 -8.52 17.87 15.47
N ASN A 51 -9.24 18.99 15.41
CA ASN A 51 -9.63 19.75 16.59
C ASN A 51 -10.59 18.93 17.48
N LYS A 52 -11.37 18.01 16.90
CA LYS A 52 -12.31 17.14 17.62
C LYS A 52 -11.63 16.20 18.63
N PHE A 53 -10.33 15.94 18.48
CA PHE A 53 -9.61 15.02 19.35
C PHE A 53 -8.91 15.70 20.54
N ILE A 54 -8.91 17.04 20.62
CA ILE A 54 -8.13 17.77 21.62
C ILE A 54 -8.60 17.45 23.05
N GLU A 55 -9.91 17.51 23.33
CA GLU A 55 -10.44 17.21 24.67
C GLU A 55 -10.12 15.75 25.08
N GLY A 56 -10.29 14.79 24.17
CA GLY A 56 -9.97 13.38 24.42
C GLY A 56 -8.47 13.14 24.65
N LEU A 57 -7.60 13.83 23.92
CA LEU A 57 -6.14 13.75 24.12
C LEU A 57 -5.70 14.42 25.42
N TYR A 58 -6.36 15.52 25.81
CA TYR A 58 -6.13 16.14 27.10
C TYR A 58 -6.49 15.19 28.24
N ALA A 59 -7.62 14.49 28.17
CA ALA A 59 -7.98 13.45 29.14
C ALA A 59 -6.94 12.33 29.22
N LYS A 60 -6.29 12.00 28.10
CA LYS A 60 -5.19 11.01 28.03
C LYS A 60 -3.83 11.53 28.51
N GLY A 61 -3.71 12.80 28.89
CA GLY A 61 -2.47 13.38 29.42
C GLY A 61 -1.71 14.31 28.48
N VAL A 62 -2.21 14.56 27.26
CA VAL A 62 -1.56 15.50 26.33
C VAL A 62 -1.75 16.94 26.82
N ARG A 63 -0.69 17.74 26.79
CA ARG A 63 -0.71 19.10 27.35
C ARG A 63 -0.30 20.20 26.38
N ASN A 64 0.19 19.89 25.18
CA ASN A 64 0.62 20.90 24.21
C ASN A 64 -0.19 20.76 22.91
N PHE A 65 -0.90 21.80 22.50
CA PHE A 65 -1.78 21.78 21.32
C PHE A 65 -1.57 22.97 20.39
N VAL A 66 -1.64 22.71 19.08
CA VAL A 66 -1.74 23.72 18.02
C VAL A 66 -3.05 23.50 17.29
N THR A 67 -3.92 24.51 17.25
CA THR A 67 -5.32 24.38 16.82
C THR A 67 -5.77 25.56 15.96
N THR A 68 -6.77 25.33 15.11
CA THR A 68 -7.52 26.38 14.39
C THR A 68 -8.86 26.72 15.06
N ASP A 69 -9.22 26.02 16.13
CA ASP A 69 -10.50 26.20 16.80
C ASP A 69 -10.49 27.46 17.68
N LYS A 70 -11.16 28.51 17.21
CA LYS A 70 -11.31 29.77 17.95
C LYS A 70 -12.23 29.63 19.17
N ASN A 71 -13.05 28.59 19.23
CA ASN A 71 -14.03 28.36 20.29
C ASN A 71 -13.52 27.40 21.37
N ILE A 72 -12.25 26.98 21.29
CA ILE A 72 -11.65 26.08 22.26
C ILE A 72 -11.71 26.67 23.68
N SER A 73 -12.30 25.93 24.62
CA SER A 73 -12.45 26.38 26.00
C SER A 73 -11.17 26.14 26.80
N THR A 74 -10.38 27.20 27.00
CA THR A 74 -9.18 27.15 27.85
C THR A 74 -9.51 26.79 29.31
N LYS A 75 -10.73 27.13 29.78
CA LYS A 75 -11.22 26.74 31.11
C LYS A 75 -11.39 25.22 31.27
N LYS A 76 -11.72 24.49 30.20
CA LYS A 76 -11.81 23.02 30.21
C LYS A 76 -10.43 22.33 30.13
N LEU A 77 -9.40 23.07 29.68
CA LEU A 77 -8.05 22.58 29.44
C LEU A 77 -7.02 23.38 30.26
N PRO A 78 -7.22 23.58 31.58
CA PRO A 78 -6.48 24.57 32.36
C PRO A 78 -4.97 24.30 32.38
N LEU A 79 -4.57 23.03 32.33
CA LEU A 79 -3.16 22.63 32.39
C LEU A 79 -2.47 22.61 31.02
N ALA A 80 -3.13 22.99 29.92
CA ALA A 80 -2.59 22.86 28.58
C ALA A 80 -1.96 24.15 28.03
N ASN A 81 -0.85 24.04 27.30
CA ASN A 81 -0.39 25.06 26.37
C ASN A 81 -1.19 24.97 25.06
N ILE A 82 -1.80 26.08 24.64
CA ILE A 82 -2.64 26.11 23.42
C ILE A 82 -2.21 27.26 22.53
N ILE A 83 -1.74 26.94 21.32
CA ILE A 83 -1.41 27.89 20.27
C ILE A 83 -2.53 27.89 19.23
N LEU A 84 -3.20 29.04 19.08
CA LEU A 84 -4.22 29.27 18.06
C LEU A 84 -3.57 29.81 16.79
N VAL A 85 -3.79 29.15 15.66
CA VAL A 85 -3.28 29.54 14.33
C VAL A 85 -4.42 29.60 13.31
N ASN A 86 -4.22 30.36 12.24
CA ASN A 86 -5.22 30.44 11.15
C ASN A 86 -5.27 29.17 10.30
N ASN A 87 -4.15 28.46 10.16
CA ASN A 87 -4.05 27.21 9.41
C ASN A 87 -2.94 26.33 10.01
N THR A 88 -3.30 25.15 10.51
CA THR A 88 -2.36 24.24 11.19
C THR A 88 -1.32 23.61 10.26
N VAL A 89 -1.65 23.35 8.99
CA VAL A 89 -0.67 22.86 7.99
C VAL A 89 0.36 23.94 7.69
N HIS A 90 -0.08 25.18 7.45
CA HIS A 90 0.83 26.29 7.21
C HIS A 90 1.71 26.59 8.45
N ALA A 91 1.15 26.49 9.66
CA ALA A 91 1.93 26.59 10.90
C ALA A 91 3.01 25.50 10.98
N LEU A 92 2.68 24.25 10.64
CA LEU A 92 3.65 23.16 10.59
C LEU A 92 4.77 23.42 9.57
N GLN A 93 4.42 23.95 8.40
CA GLN A 93 5.37 24.33 7.35
C GLN A 93 6.32 25.45 7.82
N LEU A 94 5.79 26.48 8.49
CA LEU A 94 6.61 27.56 9.07
C LEU A 94 7.56 27.02 10.15
N PHE A 95 7.08 26.12 11.00
CA PHE A 95 7.91 25.50 12.03
C PHE A 95 9.04 24.65 11.43
N ALA A 96 8.74 23.81 10.44
CA ALA A 96 9.77 23.01 9.76
C ALA A 96 10.80 23.90 9.02
N ALA A 97 10.37 24.99 8.38
CA ALA A 97 11.27 25.94 7.75
C ALA A 97 12.17 26.67 8.76
N TYR A 98 11.63 27.00 9.94
CA TYR A 98 12.41 27.56 11.05
C TYR A 98 13.46 26.57 11.57
N HIS A 99 13.06 25.31 11.80
CA HIS A 99 13.97 24.24 12.20
C HIS A 99 15.11 24.04 11.18
N ARG A 100 14.78 23.96 9.88
CA ARG A 100 15.75 23.84 8.79
C ARG A 100 16.79 24.96 8.81
N ALA A 101 16.41 26.19 9.18
CA ALA A 101 17.27 27.36 9.14
C ALA A 101 18.46 27.30 10.10
N PHE A 102 18.42 26.45 11.14
CA PHE A 102 19.56 26.21 12.03
C PHE A 102 20.69 25.40 11.37
N PHE A 103 20.39 24.65 10.30
CA PHE A 103 21.33 23.74 9.65
C PHE A 103 21.91 24.31 8.35
N LYS A 104 22.42 25.56 8.37
CA LYS A 104 22.86 26.27 7.15
C LYS A 104 23.99 25.57 6.38
N LYS A 105 24.83 24.81 7.07
CA LYS A 105 25.97 24.06 6.47
C LYS A 105 25.58 22.69 5.92
N LEU A 106 24.35 22.22 6.18
CA LEU A 106 23.87 20.92 5.71
C LEU A 106 23.65 20.95 4.20
N THR A 107 24.32 20.06 3.47
CA THR A 107 24.05 19.80 2.06
C THR A 107 22.68 19.14 1.93
N VAL A 108 21.82 19.68 1.08
CA VAL A 108 20.46 19.16 0.87
C VAL A 108 20.22 18.86 -0.59
N ILE A 109 19.87 17.61 -0.87
CA ILE A 109 19.41 17.13 -2.16
C ILE A 109 17.88 17.18 -2.15
N GLY A 110 17.31 18.02 -3.02
CA GLY A 110 15.87 18.12 -3.23
C GLY A 110 15.48 17.38 -4.50
N ILE A 111 14.54 16.43 -4.40
CA ILE A 111 14.12 15.58 -5.50
C ILE A 111 12.66 15.88 -5.86
N THR A 112 12.38 16.12 -7.14
CA THR A 112 10.99 16.12 -7.64
C THR A 112 10.91 15.55 -9.04
N GLY A 113 9.69 15.30 -9.49
CA GLY A 113 9.33 14.71 -10.78
C GLY A 113 7.97 14.04 -10.70
N SER A 114 7.55 13.43 -11.81
CA SER A 114 6.31 12.64 -11.83
C SER A 114 6.57 11.25 -11.24
N ASN A 115 7.63 10.57 -11.69
CA ASN A 115 7.99 9.21 -11.27
C ASN A 115 9.43 9.15 -10.72
N GLY A 116 9.81 8.06 -10.03
CA GLY A 116 11.20 7.80 -9.62
C GLY A 116 11.71 8.54 -8.38
N LYS A 117 10.96 9.49 -7.79
CA LYS A 117 11.39 10.28 -6.62
C LYS A 117 11.86 9.42 -5.43
N THR A 118 11.02 8.48 -5.00
CA THR A 118 11.31 7.57 -3.89
C THR A 118 12.49 6.67 -4.23
N ILE A 119 12.54 6.15 -5.46
CA ILE A 119 13.61 5.26 -5.93
C ILE A 119 14.96 5.98 -5.86
N VAL A 120 15.05 7.14 -6.50
CA VAL A 120 16.27 7.95 -6.53
C VAL A 120 16.69 8.36 -5.12
N LYS A 121 15.76 8.75 -4.24
CA LYS A 121 16.07 9.08 -2.85
C LYS A 121 16.72 7.90 -2.11
N GLU A 122 16.13 6.72 -2.21
CA GLU A 122 16.61 5.53 -1.51
C GLU A 122 17.91 5.00 -2.11
N TRP A 123 18.07 5.01 -3.44
CA TRP A 123 19.33 4.65 -4.09
C TRP A 123 20.45 5.65 -3.79
N LEU A 124 20.17 6.95 -3.75
CA LEU A 124 21.15 7.93 -3.28
C LEU A 124 21.58 7.65 -1.84
N ASN A 125 20.65 7.23 -0.96
CA ASN A 125 21.03 6.79 0.37
C ASN A 125 21.95 5.56 0.32
N GLN A 126 21.58 4.50 -0.41
CA GLN A 126 22.42 3.29 -0.55
C GLN A 126 23.83 3.61 -1.05
N LEU A 127 23.93 4.53 -2.00
CA LEU A 127 25.20 4.90 -2.61
C LEU A 127 26.07 5.79 -1.70
N LEU A 128 25.45 6.56 -0.80
CA LEU A 128 26.11 7.62 -0.02
C LEU A 128 26.24 7.33 1.48
N GLU A 129 25.49 6.36 2.04
CA GLU A 129 25.39 6.12 3.49
C GLU A 129 26.72 5.82 4.17
N GLU A 130 27.66 5.15 3.50
CA GLU A 130 29.00 4.89 4.07
C GLU A 130 29.84 6.17 4.26
N ASN A 131 29.53 7.24 3.53
CA ASN A 131 30.33 8.46 3.53
C ASN A 131 29.66 9.63 4.25
N PHE A 132 28.37 9.51 4.57
CA PHE A 132 27.56 10.59 5.09
C PHE A 132 26.62 10.08 6.19
N SER A 133 26.40 10.90 7.22
CA SER A 133 25.27 10.73 8.12
C SER A 133 24.05 11.38 7.46
N ILE A 134 23.15 10.54 6.93
CA ILE A 134 22.05 10.97 6.04
C ILE A 134 20.73 11.03 6.80
N VAL A 135 20.03 12.15 6.66
CA VAL A 135 18.58 12.24 6.94
C VAL A 135 17.79 12.32 5.65
N ARG A 136 16.65 11.65 5.58
CA ARG A 136 15.85 11.58 4.34
C ARG A 136 14.35 11.54 4.62
N SER A 137 13.54 11.82 3.60
CA SER A 137 12.08 11.64 3.72
C SER A 137 11.75 10.18 4.07
N PRO A 138 11.03 9.90 5.17
CA PRO A 138 10.58 8.55 5.46
C PRO A 138 9.52 8.10 4.43
N LYS A 139 9.55 6.83 4.02
CA LYS A 139 8.59 6.24 3.06
C LYS A 139 8.43 7.09 1.79
N SER A 140 7.23 7.61 1.50
CA SER A 140 6.92 8.53 0.40
C SER A 140 6.42 9.88 0.94
N TYR A 141 7.02 10.39 2.03
CA TYR A 141 6.59 11.64 2.67
C TYR A 141 7.04 12.85 1.85
N ASN A 142 6.28 13.12 0.79
CA ASN A 142 6.57 14.15 -0.22
C ASN A 142 5.45 15.21 -0.36
N SER A 143 4.38 15.13 0.44
CA SER A 143 3.23 16.04 0.38
C SER A 143 3.42 17.33 1.20
N GLN A 144 2.42 18.22 1.15
CA GLN A 144 2.32 19.45 1.94
C GLN A 144 2.49 19.25 3.47
N ILE A 145 2.18 18.05 3.97
CA ILE A 145 2.33 17.65 5.37
C ILE A 145 3.57 16.76 5.55
N GLY A 146 3.81 15.84 4.60
CA GLY A 146 4.91 14.88 4.69
C GLY A 146 6.28 15.54 4.71
N VAL A 147 6.53 16.52 3.82
CA VAL A 147 7.81 17.24 3.75
C VAL A 147 8.18 17.95 5.06
N PRO A 148 7.28 18.74 5.70
CA PRO A 148 7.56 19.30 7.02
C PRO A 148 8.01 18.26 8.04
N LEU A 149 7.32 17.11 8.11
CA LEU A 149 7.66 16.04 9.04
C LEU A 149 9.04 15.43 8.73
N SER A 150 9.35 15.23 7.45
CA SER A 150 10.66 14.76 7.00
C SER A 150 11.80 15.69 7.45
N VAL A 151 11.60 17.01 7.29
CA VAL A 151 12.62 18.02 7.59
C VAL A 151 12.80 18.23 9.10
N LEU A 152 11.76 18.00 9.90
CA LEU A 152 11.86 18.06 11.36
C LEU A 152 12.78 16.96 11.95
N ASN A 153 13.05 15.88 11.21
CA ASN A 153 13.98 14.83 11.64
C ASN A 153 15.46 15.22 11.54
N ILE A 154 15.79 16.40 11.00
CA ILE A 154 17.19 16.88 10.95
C ILE A 154 17.69 17.12 12.39
N ASN A 155 18.93 16.71 12.65
CA ASN A 155 19.64 16.91 13.91
C ASN A 155 21.10 17.29 13.60
N LYS A 156 21.92 17.50 14.64
CA LYS A 156 23.31 17.97 14.50
C LYS A 156 24.30 16.91 13.97
N SER A 157 23.97 15.62 14.01
CA SER A 157 24.87 14.58 13.49
C SER A 157 24.79 14.42 11.97
N HIS A 158 23.68 14.81 11.36
CA HIS A 158 23.51 14.71 9.92
C HIS A 158 24.39 15.72 9.17
N ASN A 159 25.05 15.25 8.12
CA ASN A 159 25.88 16.07 7.22
C ASN A 159 25.39 16.04 5.75
N LEU A 160 24.37 15.23 5.44
CA LEU A 160 23.65 15.23 4.16
C LEU A 160 22.15 15.02 4.41
N ALA A 161 21.30 15.71 3.64
CA ALA A 161 19.86 15.48 3.64
C ALA A 161 19.33 15.16 2.24
N ILE A 162 18.39 14.22 2.13
CA ILE A 162 17.77 13.82 0.86
C ILE A 162 16.24 13.87 1.00
N PHE A 163 15.62 14.92 0.48
CA PHE A 163 14.18 15.12 0.60
C PHE A 163 13.52 15.13 -0.76
N GLU A 164 12.41 14.40 -0.86
CA GLU A 164 11.54 14.41 -2.02
C GLU A 164 10.31 15.31 -1.80
N ALA A 165 9.86 15.95 -2.88
CA ALA A 165 8.67 16.79 -2.88
C ALA A 165 7.76 16.44 -4.08
N GLY A 166 6.48 16.31 -3.80
CA GLY A 166 5.40 16.08 -4.75
C GLY A 166 4.41 17.24 -4.72
N ILE A 167 3.70 17.41 -5.82
CA ILE A 167 2.65 18.43 -5.99
C ILE A 167 1.49 17.84 -6.78
N SER A 168 0.31 18.34 -6.51
CA SER A 168 -0.92 18.06 -7.23
C SER A 168 -1.62 19.32 -7.72
N GLN A 169 -1.27 20.51 -7.20
CA GLN A 169 -1.85 21.81 -7.61
C GLN A 169 -0.78 22.91 -7.73
N PRO A 170 -1.04 23.97 -8.52
CA PRO A 170 -0.20 25.18 -8.56
C PRO A 170 -0.01 25.83 -7.19
N GLY A 171 1.16 26.44 -6.97
CA GLY A 171 1.54 27.15 -5.74
C GLY A 171 1.96 26.25 -4.56
N GLU A 172 1.81 24.93 -4.67
CA GLU A 172 2.21 23.97 -3.65
C GLU A 172 3.74 23.85 -3.49
N MET A 173 4.50 23.91 -4.59
CA MET A 173 5.94 23.71 -4.55
C MET A 173 6.65 24.89 -3.88
N ASN A 174 6.16 26.12 -4.08
CA ASN A 174 6.68 27.31 -3.42
C ASN A 174 6.61 27.20 -1.88
N ARG A 175 5.62 26.49 -1.34
CA ARG A 175 5.55 26.23 0.11
C ARG A 175 6.61 25.22 0.54
N LEU A 176 6.79 24.15 -0.23
CA LEU A 176 7.76 23.09 0.08
C LEU A 176 9.21 23.54 -0.09
N GLU A 177 9.49 24.36 -1.10
CA GLU A 177 10.81 24.96 -1.37
C GLU A 177 11.34 25.68 -0.13
N LYS A 178 10.50 26.50 0.51
CA LYS A 178 10.87 27.27 1.70
C LYS A 178 11.29 26.41 2.88
N ILE A 179 10.84 25.15 2.90
CA ILE A 179 11.11 24.16 3.94
C ILE A 179 12.36 23.36 3.61
N ILE A 180 12.49 22.88 2.36
CA ILE A 180 13.62 22.02 1.94
C ILE A 180 14.88 22.85 1.72
N LYS A 181 14.76 23.95 0.95
CA LYS A 181 15.85 24.80 0.46
C LYS A 181 17.06 23.98 -0.01
N PRO A 182 16.89 23.21 -1.11
CA PRO A 182 17.93 22.31 -1.57
C PRO A 182 19.15 23.08 -2.08
N SER A 183 20.35 22.57 -1.81
CA SER A 183 21.59 23.04 -2.45
C SER A 183 21.80 22.37 -3.81
N ILE A 184 21.37 21.11 -3.92
CA ILE A 184 21.39 20.32 -5.16
C ILE A 184 19.95 19.93 -5.48
N GLY A 185 19.47 20.32 -6.66
CA GLY A 185 18.20 19.90 -7.21
C GLY A 185 18.35 18.67 -8.10
N LEU A 186 17.37 17.78 -8.08
CA LEU A 186 17.26 16.66 -9.00
C LEU A 186 15.84 16.59 -9.54
N LEU A 187 15.71 16.75 -10.86
CA LEU A 187 14.46 16.57 -11.58
C LEU A 187 14.47 15.19 -12.24
N THR A 188 13.67 14.26 -11.73
CA THR A 188 13.44 12.96 -12.35
C THR A 188 12.45 13.09 -13.52
N ASN A 189 12.06 11.95 -14.11
CA ASN A 189 11.11 11.88 -15.22
C ASN A 189 9.82 12.71 -15.02
N ILE A 190 9.41 13.43 -16.06
CA ILE A 190 8.13 14.16 -16.15
C ILE A 190 7.12 13.40 -17.02
N GLY A 191 6.40 12.46 -16.42
CA GLY A 191 5.22 11.79 -16.99
C GLY A 191 3.88 12.44 -16.61
N ASN A 192 2.76 11.74 -16.88
CA ASN A 192 1.38 12.25 -16.84
C ASN A 192 0.72 12.29 -15.43
N ALA A 193 1.44 11.95 -14.36
CA ALA A 193 0.86 11.88 -13.01
C ALA A 193 0.43 13.26 -12.49
N HIS A 194 -0.82 13.43 -12.03
CA HIS A 194 -1.43 14.69 -11.56
C HIS A 194 -1.63 15.76 -12.65
N ASP A 195 -1.73 15.40 -13.93
CA ASP A 195 -2.01 16.37 -15.00
C ASP A 195 -3.34 17.11 -14.78
N GLU A 196 -4.33 16.46 -14.16
CA GLU A 196 -5.66 17.01 -13.84
C GLU A 196 -5.64 18.29 -12.98
N GLY A 197 -4.54 18.57 -12.26
CA GLY A 197 -4.39 19.77 -11.44
C GLY A 197 -3.74 20.97 -12.16
N PHE A 198 -3.29 20.82 -13.40
CA PHE A 198 -2.56 21.85 -14.15
C PHE A 198 -3.21 22.08 -15.50
N GLU A 199 -3.17 23.32 -16.00
CA GLU A 199 -3.72 23.69 -17.29
C GLU A 199 -2.98 22.99 -18.44
N ASN A 200 -1.67 22.81 -18.28
CA ASN A 200 -0.82 22.14 -19.27
C ASN A 200 0.50 21.63 -18.67
N ARG A 201 1.22 20.80 -19.44
CA ARG A 201 2.50 20.19 -19.03
C ARG A 201 3.58 21.23 -18.70
N THR A 202 3.58 22.38 -19.36
CA THR A 202 4.56 23.46 -19.11
C THR A 202 4.33 24.12 -17.75
N GLU A 203 3.08 24.39 -17.37
CA GLU A 203 2.74 24.90 -16.03
C GLU A 203 3.20 23.92 -14.94
N LYS A 204 2.90 22.63 -15.11
CA LYS A 204 3.33 21.57 -14.18
C LYS A 204 4.85 21.52 -14.01
N ILE A 205 5.61 21.62 -15.10
CA ILE A 205 7.09 21.64 -15.04
C ILE A 205 7.55 22.91 -14.31
N ASN A 206 7.00 24.08 -14.65
CA ASN A 206 7.34 25.33 -13.99
C ASN A 206 7.06 25.31 -12.48
N GLU A 207 5.96 24.69 -12.06
CA GLU A 207 5.63 24.50 -10.65
C GLU A 207 6.65 23.57 -9.98
N LYS A 208 7.02 22.43 -10.60
CA LYS A 208 8.06 21.52 -10.07
C LYS A 208 9.42 22.21 -9.94
N LEU A 209 9.80 23.01 -10.95
CA LEU A 209 11.06 23.75 -10.95
C LEU A 209 11.14 24.79 -9.83
N GLN A 210 10.00 25.23 -9.25
CA GLN A 210 10.04 26.11 -8.09
C GLN A 210 10.82 25.52 -6.91
N LEU A 211 10.93 24.19 -6.79
CA LEU A 211 11.76 23.54 -5.76
C LEU A 211 13.23 23.99 -5.80
N PHE A 212 13.72 24.40 -6.97
CA PHE A 212 15.13 24.64 -7.23
C PHE A 212 15.50 26.13 -7.28
N VAL A 213 14.60 27.02 -6.86
CA VAL A 213 14.82 28.48 -6.88
C VAL A 213 16.06 28.91 -6.07
N HIS A 214 16.47 28.13 -5.07
CA HIS A 214 17.67 28.36 -4.26
C HIS A 214 18.76 27.28 -4.44
N ALA A 215 18.57 26.34 -5.38
CA ALA A 215 19.59 25.36 -5.69
C ALA A 215 20.78 26.02 -6.39
N LYS A 216 21.99 25.50 -6.13
CA LYS A 216 23.21 25.89 -6.85
C LYS A 216 23.39 25.06 -8.11
N GLN A 217 23.00 23.79 -8.04
CA GLN A 217 23.12 22.84 -9.14
C GLN A 217 21.79 22.11 -9.35
N LEU A 218 21.45 21.82 -10.60
CA LEU A 218 20.27 21.05 -10.97
C LEU A 218 20.65 19.91 -11.91
N VAL A 219 20.41 18.67 -11.47
CA VAL A 219 20.52 17.45 -12.29
C VAL A 219 19.22 17.26 -13.07
N CYS A 220 19.32 17.10 -14.38
CA CYS A 220 18.18 16.78 -15.24
C CYS A 220 18.60 16.04 -16.53
N CYS A 221 17.67 15.25 -17.07
CA CYS A 221 17.82 14.65 -18.40
C CYS A 221 17.60 15.72 -19.48
N ALA A 222 18.45 15.73 -20.50
CA ALA A 222 18.40 16.68 -21.61
C ALA A 222 17.90 16.10 -22.93
N ASP A 223 17.49 14.83 -22.96
CA ASP A 223 17.01 14.17 -24.18
C ASP A 223 15.60 14.68 -24.62
N ASP A 224 14.81 15.29 -23.73
CA ASP A 224 13.52 15.92 -24.08
C ASP A 224 13.70 17.44 -24.30
N GLU A 225 13.78 17.85 -25.56
CA GLU A 225 13.95 19.26 -25.96
C GLU A 225 12.84 20.19 -25.42
N LYS A 226 11.60 19.69 -25.30
CA LYS A 226 10.46 20.50 -24.81
C LYS A 226 10.62 20.79 -23.32
N ILE A 227 11.02 19.78 -22.55
CA ILE A 227 11.32 19.96 -21.11
C ILE A 227 12.54 20.87 -20.95
N MET A 228 13.60 20.65 -21.72
CA MET A 228 14.82 21.45 -21.64
C MET A 228 14.59 22.93 -21.95
N LYS A 229 13.72 23.25 -22.91
CA LYS A 229 13.34 24.65 -23.19
C LYS A 229 12.75 25.34 -21.95
N VAL A 230 11.92 24.64 -21.17
CA VAL A 230 11.34 25.17 -19.93
C VAL A 230 12.41 25.30 -18.83
N ILE A 231 13.32 24.33 -18.71
CA ILE A 231 14.42 24.37 -17.74
C ILE A 231 15.38 25.53 -18.03
N LEU A 232 15.76 25.75 -19.30
CA LEU A 232 16.65 26.85 -19.70
C LEU A 232 16.01 28.23 -19.46
N ALA A 233 14.70 28.35 -19.72
CA ALA A 233 13.95 29.57 -19.40
C ALA A 233 13.92 29.82 -17.87
N PHE A 234 13.72 28.77 -17.08
CA PHE A 234 13.79 28.84 -15.62
C PHE A 234 15.20 29.25 -15.15
N GLN A 235 16.26 28.62 -15.66
CA GLN A 235 17.65 28.95 -15.32
C GLN A 235 17.96 30.43 -15.62
N SER A 236 17.58 30.92 -16.81
CA SER A 236 17.79 32.31 -17.20
C SER A 236 17.07 33.28 -16.26
N LYS A 237 15.83 32.96 -15.86
CA LYS A 237 15.03 33.75 -14.91
C LYS A 237 15.64 33.78 -13.51
N ILE A 238 16.23 32.67 -13.06
CA ILE A 238 16.92 32.61 -11.76
C ILE A 238 18.24 33.38 -11.83
N ASN A 239 18.99 33.25 -12.93
CA ASN A 239 20.29 33.88 -13.07
C ASN A 239 20.23 35.40 -13.21
N ALA A 240 19.15 35.93 -13.82
CA ALA A 240 18.88 37.36 -13.84
C ALA A 240 18.70 37.99 -12.43
N LYS A 241 18.49 37.18 -11.38
CA LYS A 241 18.33 37.63 -9.98
C LYS A 241 19.62 37.49 -9.15
N ASN A 242 20.79 37.55 -9.78
CA ASN A 242 22.11 37.38 -9.15
C ASN A 242 22.31 36.02 -8.45
N LYS A 243 21.65 34.97 -8.93
CA LYS A 243 21.91 33.58 -8.52
C LYS A 243 22.65 32.87 -9.65
N ALA A 244 23.53 31.92 -9.35
CA ALA A 244 24.19 31.11 -10.38
C ALA A 244 23.68 29.67 -10.26
N LEU A 245 22.54 29.38 -10.91
CA LEU A 245 22.08 28.00 -11.06
C LEU A 245 22.83 27.35 -12.21
N GLU A 246 23.58 26.30 -11.91
CA GLU A 246 24.34 25.52 -12.88
C GLU A 246 23.60 24.22 -13.21
N LEU A 247 23.40 23.93 -14.50
CA LEU A 247 22.80 22.66 -14.91
C LEU A 247 23.86 21.56 -14.96
N PHE A 248 23.49 20.38 -14.48
CA PHE A 248 24.21 19.14 -14.71
C PHE A 248 23.32 18.23 -15.56
N THR A 249 23.46 18.36 -16.87
CA THR A 249 22.66 17.62 -17.83
C THR A 249 23.29 16.28 -18.18
N TRP A 250 22.43 15.29 -18.39
CA TRP A 250 22.82 14.01 -18.97
C TRP A 250 21.92 13.67 -20.16
N GLY A 251 22.44 12.89 -21.11
CA GLY A 251 21.71 12.48 -22.31
C GLY A 251 22.65 12.07 -23.43
N LYS A 252 22.12 11.77 -24.62
CA LYS A 252 22.92 11.27 -25.76
C LYS A 252 23.77 12.34 -26.46
N SER A 253 23.35 13.61 -26.36
CA SER A 253 24.04 14.73 -26.99
C SER A 253 25.41 15.01 -26.36
N GLY A 254 26.40 15.38 -27.19
CA GLY A 254 27.76 15.73 -26.75
C GLY A 254 27.88 17.04 -25.98
N HIS A 255 26.81 17.84 -25.91
CA HIS A 255 26.76 19.06 -25.08
C HIS A 255 26.38 18.79 -23.62
N ASN A 256 26.07 17.54 -23.26
CA ASN A 256 25.72 17.17 -21.90
C ASN A 256 26.95 17.01 -21.03
N LYS A 257 26.85 17.40 -19.75
CA LYS A 257 27.94 17.18 -18.80
C LYS A 257 28.26 15.69 -18.65
N LEU A 258 27.23 14.83 -18.67
CA LEU A 258 27.37 13.38 -18.79
C LEU A 258 26.77 12.92 -20.13
N GLN A 259 27.63 12.71 -21.13
CA GLN A 259 27.21 12.22 -22.43
C GLN A 259 27.07 10.70 -22.42
N VAL A 260 25.85 10.17 -22.51
CA VAL A 260 25.59 8.73 -22.56
C VAL A 260 25.88 8.19 -23.96
N LEU A 261 26.91 7.33 -24.09
CA LEU A 261 27.33 6.75 -25.36
C LEU A 261 26.57 5.47 -25.70
N ALA A 262 26.40 4.59 -24.71
CA ALA A 262 25.78 3.28 -24.91
C ALA A 262 25.12 2.75 -23.64
N ILE A 263 23.97 2.09 -23.82
CA ILE A 263 23.24 1.37 -22.79
C ILE A 263 23.10 -0.08 -23.27
N ASN A 264 23.93 -0.97 -22.73
CA ASN A 264 23.95 -2.38 -23.11
C ASN A 264 23.19 -3.20 -22.09
N LYS A 265 22.01 -3.68 -22.46
CA LYS A 265 21.11 -4.44 -21.57
C LYS A 265 21.36 -5.94 -21.73
N SER A 266 21.36 -6.63 -20.60
CA SER A 266 21.21 -8.09 -20.50
C SER A 266 19.87 -8.42 -19.82
N LYS A 267 19.57 -9.70 -19.55
CA LYS A 267 18.29 -10.11 -18.95
C LYS A 267 18.02 -9.50 -17.57
N SER A 268 19.05 -9.23 -16.77
CA SER A 268 18.92 -8.72 -15.40
C SER A 268 19.92 -7.62 -15.04
N HIS A 269 20.81 -7.23 -15.95
CA HIS A 269 21.84 -6.23 -15.69
C HIS A 269 21.97 -5.27 -16.88
N THR A 270 22.33 -4.03 -16.62
CA THR A 270 22.61 -3.03 -17.65
C THR A 270 23.97 -2.40 -17.43
N LYS A 271 24.77 -2.32 -18.48
CA LYS A 271 26.03 -1.55 -18.48
C LYS A 271 25.83 -0.25 -19.24
N ILE A 272 26.08 0.87 -18.56
CA ILE A 272 25.93 2.23 -19.08
C ILE A 272 27.33 2.82 -19.27
N LYS A 273 27.64 3.27 -20.48
CA LYS A 273 28.90 3.94 -20.83
C LYS A 273 28.64 5.41 -21.14
N ALA A 274 29.46 6.30 -20.62
CA ALA A 274 29.33 7.73 -20.82
C ALA A 274 30.69 8.45 -20.88
N ILE A 275 30.70 9.71 -21.30
CA ILE A 275 31.83 10.63 -21.20
C ILE A 275 31.50 11.67 -20.12
N TYR A 276 32.44 11.90 -19.20
CA TYR A 276 32.39 12.96 -18.19
C TYR A 276 33.76 13.63 -18.09
N LYS A 277 33.83 14.95 -18.22
CA LYS A 277 35.10 15.73 -18.24
C LYS A 277 36.14 15.14 -19.21
N ASP A 278 35.69 14.82 -20.43
CA ASP A 278 36.50 14.21 -21.50
C ASP A 278 37.10 12.82 -21.18
N GLU A 279 36.67 12.19 -20.08
CA GLU A 279 37.05 10.82 -19.70
C GLU A 279 35.92 9.82 -19.93
N ASN A 280 36.28 8.62 -20.37
CA ASN A 280 35.35 7.51 -20.50
C ASN A 280 35.02 6.91 -19.13
N VAL A 281 33.77 7.04 -18.72
CA VAL A 281 33.24 6.51 -17.46
C VAL A 281 32.15 5.48 -17.73
N SER A 282 31.94 4.54 -16.80
CA SER A 282 30.89 3.54 -16.95
C SER A 282 30.41 3.03 -15.61
N ILE A 283 29.13 2.66 -15.55
CA ILE A 283 28.53 1.96 -14.40
C ILE A 283 27.80 0.70 -14.89
N SER A 284 27.69 -0.29 -14.01
CA SER A 284 26.86 -1.47 -14.21
C SER A 284 25.79 -1.50 -13.13
N ILE A 285 24.55 -1.78 -13.50
CA ILE A 285 23.42 -1.90 -12.55
C ILE A 285 22.74 -3.26 -12.70
N PRO A 286 22.23 -3.86 -11.62
CA PRO A 286 21.50 -5.14 -11.66
C PRO A 286 20.01 -4.94 -11.98
N PHE A 287 19.73 -4.09 -12.98
CA PHE A 287 18.39 -3.84 -13.50
C PHE A 287 18.43 -3.74 -15.03
N ALA A 288 17.33 -4.09 -15.69
CA ALA A 288 17.20 -4.05 -17.15
C ALA A 288 16.09 -3.12 -17.66
N ASP A 289 15.18 -2.68 -16.79
CA ASP A 289 14.06 -1.81 -17.17
C ASP A 289 14.50 -0.34 -17.37
N GLU A 290 13.77 0.38 -18.23
CA GLU A 290 14.12 1.77 -18.60
C GLU A 290 14.06 2.74 -17.41
N ALA A 291 13.10 2.55 -16.49
CA ALA A 291 12.93 3.47 -15.37
C ALA A 291 14.10 3.36 -14.38
N SER A 292 14.56 2.14 -14.10
CA SER A 292 15.75 1.88 -13.28
C SER A 292 17.01 2.45 -13.92
N ILE A 293 17.17 2.34 -15.24
CA ILE A 293 18.30 2.93 -15.96
C ILE A 293 18.29 4.45 -15.81
N GLU A 294 17.15 5.11 -16.04
CA GLU A 294 17.01 6.55 -15.88
C GLU A 294 17.30 7.01 -14.44
N ASN A 295 16.73 6.31 -13.45
CA ASN A 295 16.94 6.60 -12.03
C ASN A 295 18.41 6.40 -11.62
N ALA A 296 19.08 5.38 -12.17
CA ALA A 296 20.49 5.11 -11.91
C ALA A 296 21.38 6.22 -12.49
N ILE A 297 21.11 6.69 -13.71
CA ILE A 297 21.87 7.80 -14.32
C ILE A 297 21.67 9.09 -13.51
N ASN A 298 20.44 9.36 -13.04
CA ASN A 298 20.18 10.48 -12.14
C ASN A 298 20.99 10.40 -10.85
N CYS A 299 21.08 9.21 -10.22
CA CYS A 299 21.93 8.99 -9.05
C CYS A 299 23.41 9.20 -9.40
N TRP A 300 23.86 8.69 -10.55
CA TRP A 300 25.25 8.77 -11.00
C TRP A 300 25.70 10.22 -11.16
N CYS A 301 24.85 11.06 -11.77
CA CYS A 301 25.10 12.50 -11.89
C CYS A 301 25.31 13.18 -10.53
N VAL A 302 24.52 12.83 -9.51
CA VAL A 302 24.71 13.37 -8.15
C VAL A 302 26.03 12.92 -7.54
N LEU A 303 26.41 11.65 -7.71
CA LEU A 303 27.69 11.16 -7.18
C LEU A 303 28.89 11.86 -7.84
N LEU A 304 28.81 12.10 -9.16
CA LEU A 304 29.82 12.87 -9.90
C LEU A 304 29.86 14.34 -9.44
N LEU A 305 28.70 14.95 -9.16
CA LEU A 305 28.61 16.30 -8.58
C LEU A 305 29.23 16.40 -7.19
N LEU A 306 29.11 15.35 -6.37
CA LEU A 306 29.73 15.25 -5.05
C LEU A 306 31.22 14.87 -5.11
N ASN A 307 31.83 14.86 -6.31
CA ASN A 307 33.24 14.52 -6.57
C ASN A 307 33.66 13.15 -5.98
N LYS A 308 32.79 12.15 -6.07
CA LYS A 308 33.15 10.76 -5.74
C LYS A 308 34.03 10.17 -6.85
N SER A 309 35.01 9.34 -6.49
CA SER A 309 35.90 8.72 -7.47
C SER A 309 35.14 7.67 -8.29
N ASP A 310 35.51 7.54 -9.57
CA ASP A 310 34.87 6.59 -10.50
C ASP A 310 34.95 5.14 -10.01
N GLU A 311 36.03 4.76 -9.32
CA GLU A 311 36.16 3.42 -8.72
C GLU A 311 35.12 3.16 -7.61
N GLN A 312 34.88 4.15 -6.72
CA GLN A 312 33.87 4.04 -5.66
C GLN A 312 32.46 3.98 -6.23
N ILE A 313 32.20 4.73 -7.31
CA ILE A 313 30.92 4.73 -8.00
C ILE A 313 30.65 3.35 -8.62
N ARG A 314 31.58 2.83 -9.43
CA ARG A 314 31.41 1.56 -10.17
C ARG A 314 31.02 0.39 -9.27
N LYS A 315 31.78 0.17 -8.19
CA LYS A 315 31.53 -0.93 -7.27
C LYS A 315 30.14 -0.84 -6.65
N LYS A 316 29.71 0.36 -6.23
CA LYS A 316 28.42 0.53 -5.54
C LYS A 316 27.21 0.34 -6.45
N PHE A 317 27.28 0.78 -7.71
CA PHE A 317 26.17 0.63 -8.66
C PHE A 317 25.87 -0.85 -8.99
N GLU A 318 26.87 -1.72 -8.98
CA GLU A 318 26.70 -3.17 -9.19
C GLU A 318 25.90 -3.84 -8.06
N PHE A 319 25.95 -3.27 -6.85
CA PHE A 319 25.26 -3.77 -5.66
C PHE A 319 23.99 -2.99 -5.30
N LEU A 320 23.54 -2.07 -6.18
CA LEU A 320 22.22 -1.46 -6.03
C LEU A 320 21.17 -2.55 -6.01
N TYR A 321 20.26 -2.51 -5.06
CA TYR A 321 19.20 -3.50 -4.97
C TYR A 321 17.84 -2.86 -5.28
N PRO A 322 16.88 -3.65 -5.78
CA PRO A 322 15.52 -3.17 -5.90
C PRO A 322 15.09 -2.65 -4.54
N ILE A 323 14.45 -1.49 -4.49
CA ILE A 323 13.88 -1.02 -3.24
C ILE A 323 12.63 -1.86 -2.99
N ALA A 324 12.84 -3.04 -2.40
CA ALA A 324 11.77 -3.83 -1.84
C ALA A 324 11.10 -3.03 -0.71
N MET A 325 9.78 -3.17 -0.61
CA MET A 325 8.97 -2.56 0.43
C MET A 325 9.54 -2.91 1.81
N ARG A 326 9.91 -1.89 2.61
CA ARG A 326 10.31 -2.07 4.01
C ARG A 326 9.17 -2.73 4.80
N LEU A 327 9.51 -3.57 5.79
CA LEU A 327 8.56 -4.27 6.65
C LEU A 327 7.72 -5.30 5.88
N GLU A 328 8.40 -6.10 5.07
CA GLU A 328 7.77 -7.18 4.31
C GLU A 328 7.22 -8.23 5.28
N LEU A 329 5.90 -8.40 5.29
CA LEU A 329 5.23 -9.38 6.13
C LEU A 329 5.14 -10.71 5.38
N LYS A 330 5.74 -11.75 5.95
CA LYS A 330 5.78 -13.12 5.40
C LYS A 330 5.17 -14.11 6.38
N GLN A 331 4.65 -15.22 5.87
CA GLN A 331 4.32 -16.37 6.73
C GLN A 331 5.59 -17.11 7.12
N GLY A 332 5.74 -17.39 8.42
CA GLY A 332 6.83 -18.15 9.00
C GLY A 332 6.42 -19.57 9.37
N ILE A 333 7.42 -20.42 9.61
CA ILE A 333 7.25 -21.78 10.11
C ILE A 333 6.45 -21.80 11.43
N ASN A 334 5.81 -22.93 11.74
CA ASN A 334 5.14 -23.17 13.02
C ASN A 334 4.14 -22.07 13.39
N HIS A 335 3.35 -21.62 12.42
CA HIS A 335 2.31 -20.61 12.62
C HIS A 335 2.88 -19.25 13.09
N CYS A 336 4.12 -18.91 12.68
CA CYS A 336 4.70 -17.61 12.95
C CYS A 336 4.39 -16.62 11.82
N THR A 337 4.51 -15.33 12.13
CA THR A 337 4.53 -14.25 11.11
C THR A 337 5.87 -13.55 11.16
N ILE A 338 6.50 -13.33 10.01
CA ILE A 338 7.80 -12.70 9.91
C ILE A 338 7.62 -11.29 9.38
N ILE A 339 8.19 -10.32 10.07
CA ILE A 339 8.37 -8.97 9.55
C ILE A 339 9.83 -8.86 9.15
N ASN A 340 10.09 -8.89 7.85
CA ASN A 340 11.44 -8.81 7.33
C ASN A 340 11.84 -7.34 7.09
N ASP A 341 12.81 -6.87 7.87
CA ASP A 341 13.46 -5.56 7.75
C ASP A 341 14.99 -5.72 7.88
N SER A 342 15.54 -6.76 7.25
CA SER A 342 16.92 -7.23 7.39
C SER A 342 17.99 -6.38 6.67
N TYR A 343 17.61 -5.30 5.99
CA TYR A 343 18.48 -4.59 5.04
C TYR A 343 19.15 -3.33 5.61
N SER A 344 18.58 -2.73 6.65
CA SER A 344 19.16 -1.57 7.34
C SER A 344 18.88 -1.68 8.82
N ASN A 345 19.79 -1.20 9.67
CA ASN A 345 19.58 -1.20 11.11
C ASN A 345 20.16 0.08 11.72
N ASP A 346 19.29 1.08 11.85
CA ASP A 346 19.52 2.34 12.56
C ASP A 346 18.43 2.53 13.63
N LEU A 347 18.67 3.41 14.60
CA LEU A 347 17.75 3.57 15.74
C LEU A 347 16.34 4.02 15.31
N HIS A 348 16.24 4.87 14.29
CA HIS A 348 14.95 5.38 13.82
C HIS A 348 14.20 4.31 13.01
N SER A 349 14.89 3.58 12.15
CA SER A 349 14.27 2.47 11.41
C SER A 349 13.89 1.31 12.34
N LEU A 350 14.65 1.06 13.41
CA LEU A 350 14.26 0.14 14.47
C LEU A 350 12.98 0.59 15.18
N GLU A 351 12.86 1.88 15.55
CA GLU A 351 11.64 2.39 16.17
C GLU A 351 10.41 2.20 15.26
N ILE A 352 10.55 2.46 13.96
CA ILE A 352 9.49 2.23 12.97
C ILE A 352 9.13 0.74 12.91
N ALA A 353 10.12 -0.14 12.87
CA ALA A 353 9.92 -1.57 12.79
C ALA A 353 9.24 -2.13 14.04
N LEU A 354 9.63 -1.66 15.24
CA LEU A 354 8.98 -2.01 16.49
C LEU A 354 7.54 -1.49 16.57
N ASN A 355 7.28 -0.28 16.07
CA ASN A 355 5.91 0.25 15.97
C ASN A 355 5.04 -0.60 15.03
N PHE A 356 5.63 -1.12 13.96
CA PHE A 356 4.93 -1.98 13.02
C PHE A 356 4.70 -3.38 13.60
N LEU A 357 5.68 -3.92 14.34
CA LEU A 357 5.54 -5.16 15.11
C LEU A 357 4.42 -5.05 16.15
N GLU A 358 4.37 -3.94 16.90
CA GLU A 358 3.30 -3.69 17.89
C GLU A 358 1.90 -3.61 17.25
N GLN A 359 1.82 -3.18 15.98
CA GLN A 359 0.57 -3.17 15.21
C GLN A 359 0.13 -4.57 14.77
N GLN A 360 1.04 -5.55 14.73
CA GLN A 360 0.71 -6.93 14.38
C GLN A 360 0.10 -7.64 15.59
N LYS A 361 -1.23 -7.77 15.57
CA LYS A 361 -2.00 -8.43 16.63
C LYS A 361 -2.32 -9.90 16.36
N GLN A 362 -1.73 -10.46 15.30
CA GLN A 362 -1.95 -11.85 14.90
C GLN A 362 -1.48 -12.84 15.98
N HIS A 363 -0.36 -12.52 16.64
CA HIS A 363 0.20 -13.32 17.73
C HIS A 363 0.36 -12.48 18.99
N LYS A 364 0.19 -13.11 20.15
CA LYS A 364 0.40 -12.44 21.45
C LYS A 364 1.89 -12.24 21.77
N LYS A 365 2.76 -13.10 21.23
CA LYS A 365 4.20 -13.10 21.48
C LYS A 365 4.94 -12.35 20.38
N HIS A 366 5.74 -11.36 20.77
CA HIS A 366 6.57 -10.55 19.88
C HIS A 366 8.05 -10.84 20.10
N THR A 367 8.69 -11.33 19.04
CA THR A 367 10.11 -11.70 19.03
C THR A 367 10.87 -10.77 18.10
N VAL A 368 12.02 -10.26 18.55
CA VAL A 368 12.91 -9.43 17.71
C VAL A 368 14.24 -10.14 17.54
N ILE A 369 14.64 -10.36 16.29
CA ILE A 369 16.00 -10.75 15.90
C ILE A 369 16.71 -9.48 15.46
N LEU A 370 17.70 -9.04 16.23
CA LEU A 370 18.36 -7.74 16.05
C LEU A 370 19.86 -7.93 15.82
N SER A 371 20.39 -7.39 14.72
CA SER A 371 21.84 -7.32 14.53
C SER A 371 22.48 -6.16 15.31
N ASP A 372 23.80 -6.01 15.22
CA ASP A 372 24.42 -4.75 15.61
C ASP A 372 23.86 -3.55 14.83
N ILE A 373 23.68 -2.42 15.53
CA ILE A 373 23.34 -1.13 14.92
C ILE A 373 24.65 -0.41 14.58
N LEU A 374 25.01 -0.41 13.30
CA LEU A 374 26.25 0.21 12.83
C LEU A 374 26.09 1.73 12.64
N GLN A 375 27.18 2.47 12.84
CA GLN A 375 27.31 3.88 12.41
C GLN A 375 26.30 4.86 13.04
N SER A 376 25.81 4.57 14.24
CA SER A 376 24.89 5.47 14.99
C SER A 376 25.52 6.80 15.42
N GLY A 377 26.85 6.92 15.36
CA GLY A 377 27.61 8.05 15.91
C GLY A 377 27.61 8.11 17.45
N LYS A 378 27.07 7.09 18.13
CA LYS A 378 27.02 6.96 19.60
C LYS A 378 27.92 5.83 20.08
N HIS A 379 28.37 5.92 21.33
CA HIS A 379 29.07 4.82 21.98
C HIS A 379 28.10 3.63 22.20
N PRO A 380 28.52 2.36 22.00
CA PRO A 380 27.63 1.19 22.09
C PRO A 380 26.79 1.14 23.38
N HIS A 381 27.40 1.44 24.53
CA HIS A 381 26.69 1.47 25.81
C HIS A 381 25.53 2.48 25.84
N GLU A 382 25.70 3.69 25.29
CA GLU A 382 24.60 4.67 25.22
C GLU A 382 23.52 4.24 24.22
N LEU A 383 23.94 3.70 23.08
CA LEU A 383 23.05 3.22 22.03
C LEU A 383 22.14 2.08 22.51
N TYR A 384 22.70 1.03 23.08
CA TYR A 384 21.91 -0.13 23.51
C TYR A 384 21.08 0.14 24.76
N LYS A 385 21.43 1.14 25.57
CA LYS A 385 20.55 1.65 26.63
C LYS A 385 19.31 2.33 26.08
N GLU A 386 19.41 3.05 24.96
CA GLU A 386 18.24 3.59 24.25
C GLU A 386 17.41 2.48 23.59
N VAL A 387 18.06 1.49 22.96
CA VAL A 387 17.38 0.32 22.39
C VAL A 387 16.62 -0.47 23.47
N ALA A 388 17.24 -0.72 24.63
CA ALA A 388 16.61 -1.38 25.76
C ALA A 388 15.37 -0.62 26.27
N LYS A 389 15.41 0.72 26.30
CA LYS A 389 14.23 1.54 26.61
C LYS A 389 13.11 1.35 25.57
N LEU A 390 13.44 1.36 24.27
CA LEU A 390 12.45 1.11 23.22
C LEU A 390 11.78 -0.26 23.40
N PHE A 391 12.54 -1.30 23.70
CA PHE A 391 12.01 -2.65 23.92
C PHE A 391 11.09 -2.74 25.14
N LYS A 392 11.45 -2.07 26.27
CA LYS A 392 10.58 -1.97 27.46
C LYS A 392 9.25 -1.32 27.14
N HIS A 393 9.27 -0.23 26.36
CA HIS A 393 8.06 0.52 26.02
C HIS A 393 7.15 -0.23 25.04
N ARG A 394 7.72 -1.07 24.16
CA ARG A 394 7.00 -1.80 23.10
C ARG A 394 6.59 -3.23 23.49
N LYS A 395 6.75 -3.60 24.76
CA LYS A 395 6.38 -4.92 25.31
C LYS A 395 6.93 -6.09 24.50
N ILE A 396 8.18 -5.99 24.06
CA ILE A 396 8.86 -7.10 23.38
C ILE A 396 9.00 -8.27 24.37
N ASP A 397 8.57 -9.46 23.97
CA ASP A 397 8.61 -10.65 24.83
C ASP A 397 9.97 -11.35 24.75
N ARG A 398 10.57 -11.37 23.55
CA ARG A 398 11.78 -12.12 23.27
C ARG A 398 12.77 -11.35 22.38
N LEU A 399 14.05 -11.41 22.74
CA LEU A 399 15.14 -10.85 21.94
C LEU A 399 16.15 -11.94 21.53
N ILE A 400 16.54 -11.92 20.26
CA ILE A 400 17.69 -12.66 19.75
C ILE A 400 18.67 -11.63 19.17
N GLY A 401 19.74 -11.33 19.90
CA GLY A 401 20.78 -10.40 19.46
C GLY A 401 21.89 -11.11 18.70
N ILE A 402 22.33 -10.57 17.56
CA ILE A 402 23.41 -11.15 16.76
C ILE A 402 24.44 -10.07 16.40
N GLY A 403 25.66 -10.19 16.93
CA GLY A 403 26.73 -9.23 16.69
C GLY A 403 27.56 -8.96 17.94
N THR A 404 28.78 -8.49 17.74
CA THR A 404 29.76 -8.33 18.83
C THR A 404 29.33 -7.25 19.82
N ASP A 405 28.77 -6.14 19.34
CA ASP A 405 28.41 -5.03 20.22
C ASP A 405 27.17 -5.36 21.07
N ILE A 406 26.10 -5.87 20.44
CA ILE A 406 24.88 -6.28 21.13
C ILE A 406 25.12 -7.46 22.08
N PHE A 407 26.02 -8.38 21.72
CA PHE A 407 26.45 -9.48 22.59
C PHE A 407 27.15 -8.95 23.84
N SER A 408 28.07 -7.98 23.69
CA SER A 408 28.75 -7.37 24.84
C SER A 408 27.80 -6.59 25.77
N MET A 409 26.71 -6.05 25.22
CA MET A 409 25.72 -5.23 25.93
C MET A 409 24.49 -6.03 26.41
N GLN A 410 24.56 -7.36 26.45
CA GLN A 410 23.44 -8.23 26.84
C GLN A 410 22.80 -7.90 28.21
N MET A 411 23.58 -7.31 29.13
CA MET A 411 23.10 -6.91 30.46
C MET A 411 22.05 -5.78 30.43
N GLU A 412 22.07 -4.91 29.41
CA GLU A 412 21.07 -3.85 29.22
C GLU A 412 19.66 -4.44 28.98
N PHE A 413 19.59 -5.67 28.46
CA PHE A 413 18.35 -6.41 28.19
C PHE A 413 17.95 -7.37 29.32
N SER A 414 18.51 -7.19 30.52
CA SER A 414 18.23 -8.03 31.70
C SER A 414 16.74 -8.17 32.03
N PHE A 415 15.92 -7.15 31.72
CA PHE A 415 14.47 -7.13 31.93
C PHE A 415 13.66 -8.12 31.07
N LEU A 416 14.21 -8.60 29.96
CA LEU A 416 13.55 -9.62 29.12
C LEU A 416 13.75 -11.01 29.71
N LYS A 417 12.66 -11.75 29.90
CA LYS A 417 12.70 -13.14 30.39
C LYS A 417 13.31 -14.08 29.35
N GLU A 418 12.94 -13.91 28.08
CA GLU A 418 13.48 -14.69 26.97
C GLU A 418 14.49 -13.86 26.17
N LYS A 419 15.77 -14.19 26.29
CA LYS A 419 16.83 -13.56 25.49
C LYS A 419 17.93 -14.54 25.14
N ARG A 420 18.47 -14.45 23.91
CA ARG A 420 19.69 -15.14 23.50
C ARG A 420 20.55 -14.22 22.66
N PHE A 421 21.87 -14.39 22.74
CA PHE A 421 22.82 -13.58 22.00
C PHE A 421 23.83 -14.48 21.30
N PHE A 422 24.23 -14.08 20.10
CA PHE A 422 25.20 -14.77 19.25
C PHE A 422 26.22 -13.75 18.77
N LYS A 423 27.49 -14.13 18.62
CA LYS A 423 28.53 -13.22 18.15
C LYS A 423 28.43 -12.95 16.64
N ASN A 424 27.87 -13.90 15.89
CA ASN A 424 27.70 -13.82 14.45
C ASN A 424 26.52 -14.71 13.98
N VAL A 425 26.18 -14.62 12.69
CA VAL A 425 25.06 -15.37 12.11
C VAL A 425 25.32 -16.87 12.06
N ASP A 426 26.55 -17.31 11.84
CA ASP A 426 26.89 -18.74 11.79
C ASP A 426 26.56 -19.45 13.12
N GLU A 427 26.90 -18.82 14.25
CA GLU A 427 26.61 -19.32 15.59
C GLU A 427 25.09 -19.41 15.84
N PHE A 428 24.34 -18.41 15.35
CA PHE A 428 22.87 -18.42 15.37
C PHE A 428 22.30 -19.57 14.53
N LEU A 429 22.79 -19.76 13.30
CA LEU A 429 22.29 -20.77 12.37
C LEU A 429 22.55 -22.19 12.88
N LEU A 430 23.70 -22.46 13.49
CA LEU A 430 24.00 -23.73 14.16
C LEU A 430 23.02 -24.03 15.30
N SER A 431 22.56 -22.98 15.99
CA SER A 431 21.64 -23.08 17.12
C SER A 431 20.16 -23.00 16.74
N PHE A 432 19.85 -22.78 15.46
CA PHE A 432 18.50 -22.39 14.99
C PHE A 432 17.41 -23.37 15.42
N ASN A 433 17.65 -24.67 15.25
CA ASN A 433 16.68 -25.72 15.59
C ASN A 433 16.34 -25.78 17.09
N HIS A 434 17.17 -25.19 17.96
CA HIS A 434 16.97 -25.15 19.41
C HIS A 434 16.31 -23.85 19.90
N LEU A 435 15.99 -22.93 18.98
CA LEU A 435 15.36 -21.65 19.32
C LEU A 435 13.83 -21.72 19.38
N ASN A 436 13.21 -22.83 18.97
CA ASN A 436 11.76 -23.08 19.04
C ASN A 436 10.89 -21.83 18.74
N PHE A 437 10.70 -21.54 17.46
CA PHE A 437 9.77 -20.51 16.99
C PHE A 437 8.38 -21.13 16.83
N GLN A 438 7.37 -20.58 17.49
CA GLN A 438 5.98 -21.06 17.40
C GLN A 438 4.99 -19.98 17.84
N ASP A 439 3.91 -19.79 17.08
CA ASP A 439 2.78 -18.90 17.39
C ASP A 439 3.22 -17.47 17.79
N GLU A 440 4.23 -16.92 17.11
CA GLU A 440 4.82 -15.62 17.41
C GLU A 440 5.02 -14.74 16.17
N THR A 441 5.01 -13.41 16.38
CA THR A 441 5.42 -12.46 15.34
C THR A 441 6.90 -12.14 15.51
N VAL A 442 7.71 -12.46 14.50
CA VAL A 442 9.16 -12.33 14.50
C VAL A 442 9.57 -11.15 13.62
N LEU A 443 10.09 -10.09 14.22
CA LEU A 443 10.76 -9.00 13.50
C LEU A 443 12.22 -9.35 13.27
N ILE A 444 12.64 -9.40 12.02
CA ILE A 444 14.04 -9.56 11.62
C ILE A 444 14.58 -8.18 11.24
N LYS A 445 15.47 -7.64 12.07
CA LYS A 445 16.06 -6.31 11.89
C LYS A 445 17.58 -6.41 11.88
N GLY A 446 18.18 -6.12 10.73
CA GLY A 446 19.61 -6.40 10.51
C GLY A 446 20.31 -5.31 9.71
N ALA A 447 21.56 -5.02 10.06
CA ALA A 447 22.48 -4.28 9.21
C ALA A 447 22.96 -5.23 8.12
N ARG A 448 23.09 -4.73 6.89
CA ARG A 448 23.37 -5.55 5.70
C ARG A 448 24.63 -6.41 5.84
N SER A 449 25.65 -5.96 6.57
CA SER A 449 26.89 -6.73 6.81
C SER A 449 26.66 -8.08 7.52
N PHE A 450 25.50 -8.27 8.16
CA PHE A 450 25.14 -9.51 8.82
C PHE A 450 24.38 -10.49 7.92
N SER A 451 23.95 -10.10 6.72
CA SER A 451 23.26 -10.98 5.77
C SER A 451 22.07 -11.78 6.37
N PHE A 452 21.18 -11.09 7.08
CA PHE A 452 20.02 -11.70 7.75
C PHE A 452 18.97 -12.30 6.79
N GLU A 453 19.17 -12.20 5.47
CA GLU A 453 18.34 -12.86 4.46
C GLU A 453 18.28 -14.38 4.67
N GLU A 454 19.39 -15.01 5.08
CA GLU A 454 19.42 -16.45 5.37
C GLU A 454 18.54 -16.81 6.58
N ILE A 455 18.50 -15.93 7.59
CA ILE A 455 17.63 -16.08 8.76
C ILE A 455 16.16 -15.96 8.32
N SER A 456 15.84 -14.96 7.50
CA SER A 456 14.49 -14.83 6.92
C SER A 456 14.10 -16.08 6.13
N HIS A 457 14.99 -16.66 5.32
CA HIS A 457 14.71 -17.86 4.54
C HIS A 457 14.52 -19.13 5.37
N LYS A 458 15.17 -19.22 6.54
CA LYS A 458 15.02 -20.34 7.48
C LYS A 458 13.72 -20.24 8.28
N LEU A 459 13.31 -19.03 8.62
CA LEU A 459 12.05 -18.78 9.32
C LEU A 459 10.86 -18.82 8.37
N GLU A 460 11.01 -18.43 7.10
CA GLU A 460 9.91 -18.39 6.14
C GLU A 460 9.32 -19.78 5.92
N GLN A 461 7.99 -19.87 5.95
CA GLN A 461 7.29 -21.10 5.59
C GLN A 461 7.50 -21.33 4.08
N LYS A 462 8.51 -22.14 3.74
CA LYS A 462 8.74 -22.56 2.35
C LYS A 462 7.71 -23.61 1.97
N ALA A 463 6.64 -23.20 1.29
CA ALA A 463 5.86 -24.09 0.46
C ALA A 463 5.11 -23.29 -0.61
N HIS A 464 5.10 -23.84 -1.84
CA HIS A 464 4.39 -23.41 -3.05
C HIS A 464 5.17 -22.49 -4.01
N GLN A 465 5.55 -23.09 -5.13
CA GLN A 465 6.10 -22.46 -6.35
C GLN A 465 5.02 -21.80 -7.21
N THR A 466 3.77 -21.91 -6.78
CA THR A 466 2.60 -21.32 -7.43
C THR A 466 2.09 -20.20 -6.54
N VAL A 467 2.06 -19.00 -7.10
CA VAL A 467 1.83 -17.76 -6.37
C VAL A 467 0.74 -16.97 -7.06
N LEU A 468 -0.27 -16.58 -6.28
CA LEU A 468 -1.24 -15.56 -6.65
C LEU A 468 -0.74 -14.22 -6.09
N SER A 469 -0.22 -13.38 -6.97
CA SER A 469 0.22 -12.03 -6.62
C SER A 469 -0.94 -11.04 -6.76
N ILE A 470 -1.15 -10.21 -5.74
CA ILE A 470 -2.26 -9.25 -5.63
C ILE A 470 -1.68 -7.83 -5.52
N ASN A 471 -1.92 -7.00 -6.53
CA ASN A 471 -1.48 -5.61 -6.58
C ASN A 471 -2.49 -4.71 -5.85
N LEU A 472 -2.16 -4.28 -4.64
CA LEU A 472 -3.00 -3.41 -3.82
C LEU A 472 -3.11 -1.99 -4.41
N ASN A 473 -2.08 -1.51 -5.11
CA ASN A 473 -2.16 -0.24 -5.84
C ASN A 473 -3.17 -0.29 -6.99
N ALA A 474 -3.29 -1.44 -7.67
CA ALA A 474 -4.28 -1.63 -8.72
C ALA A 474 -5.71 -1.63 -8.13
N ILE A 475 -5.94 -2.24 -6.96
CA ILE A 475 -7.21 -2.13 -6.22
C ILE A 475 -7.55 -0.67 -5.94
N VAL A 476 -6.60 0.11 -5.41
CA VAL A 476 -6.80 1.54 -5.10
C VAL A 476 -7.05 2.36 -6.36
N HIS A 477 -6.30 2.11 -7.42
CA HIS A 477 -6.50 2.75 -8.72
C HIS A 477 -7.90 2.48 -9.26
N ASN A 478 -8.32 1.21 -9.28
CA ASN A 478 -9.64 0.80 -9.76
C ASN A 478 -10.75 1.44 -8.92
N LEU A 479 -10.63 1.42 -7.59
CA LEU A 479 -11.55 2.12 -6.69
C LEU A 479 -11.68 3.61 -7.06
N LYS A 480 -10.56 4.29 -7.34
CA LYS A 480 -10.57 5.71 -7.75
C LYS A 480 -11.25 5.91 -9.10
N GLN A 481 -11.07 5.01 -10.06
CA GLN A 481 -11.77 5.08 -11.35
C GLN A 481 -13.28 4.97 -11.19
N TYR A 482 -13.78 4.11 -10.30
CA TYR A 482 -15.22 4.06 -10.02
C TYR A 482 -15.69 5.26 -9.22
N LYS A 483 -14.92 5.71 -8.21
CA LYS A 483 -15.23 6.92 -7.42
C LYS A 483 -15.41 8.16 -8.31
N SER A 484 -14.63 8.30 -9.39
CA SER A 484 -14.73 9.46 -10.28
C SER A 484 -16.02 9.50 -11.11
N LEU A 485 -16.76 8.39 -11.22
CA LEU A 485 -18.06 8.32 -11.88
C LEU A 485 -19.23 8.68 -10.95
N LEU A 486 -18.98 8.78 -9.65
CA LEU A 486 -20.04 8.96 -8.66
C LEU A 486 -20.34 10.43 -8.39
N ARG A 487 -21.62 10.72 -8.12
CA ARG A 487 -22.06 12.03 -7.64
C ARG A 487 -21.44 12.32 -6.25
N PRO A 488 -21.11 13.59 -5.93
CA PRO A 488 -20.66 13.95 -4.59
C PRO A 488 -21.65 13.47 -3.52
N GLY A 489 -21.13 12.78 -2.49
CA GLY A 489 -21.93 12.24 -1.39
C GLY A 489 -22.45 10.81 -1.59
N THR A 490 -22.41 10.25 -2.81
CA THR A 490 -22.73 8.84 -3.03
C THR A 490 -21.71 7.95 -2.33
N LYS A 491 -22.19 7.05 -1.48
CA LYS A 491 -21.37 6.10 -0.72
C LYS A 491 -20.91 4.91 -1.57
N ILE A 492 -19.87 4.22 -1.12
CA ILE A 492 -19.44 2.94 -1.70
C ILE A 492 -19.47 1.84 -0.66
N MET A 493 -20.14 0.76 -0.99
CA MET A 493 -20.00 -0.54 -0.35
C MET A 493 -19.09 -1.42 -1.22
N ALA A 494 -17.95 -1.86 -0.68
CA ALA A 494 -17.07 -2.79 -1.36
C ALA A 494 -17.42 -4.23 -1.00
N MET A 495 -17.53 -5.08 -2.02
CA MET A 495 -17.81 -6.50 -1.83
C MET A 495 -16.50 -7.25 -1.59
N VAL A 496 -16.35 -7.85 -0.40
CA VAL A 496 -15.14 -8.62 0.02
C VAL A 496 -15.46 -10.08 0.37
N LYS A 497 -16.59 -10.59 -0.14
CA LYS A 497 -17.06 -11.98 0.06
C LYS A 497 -16.13 -13.03 -0.57
N ALA A 498 -16.20 -14.27 -0.06
CA ALA A 498 -15.38 -15.40 -0.47
C ALA A 498 -13.87 -15.08 -0.36
N PHE A 499 -13.46 -14.49 0.76
CA PHE A 499 -12.11 -13.95 0.97
C PHE A 499 -11.67 -13.01 -0.16
N SER A 500 -12.51 -12.01 -0.48
CA SER A 500 -12.21 -11.07 -1.57
C SER A 500 -12.05 -11.78 -2.93
N TYR A 501 -12.98 -12.67 -3.25
CA TYR A 501 -12.93 -13.55 -4.44
C TYR A 501 -11.63 -14.34 -4.52
N GLY A 502 -11.23 -14.98 -3.42
CA GLY A 502 -10.01 -15.78 -3.35
C GLY A 502 -8.71 -14.97 -3.32
N SER A 503 -8.77 -13.64 -3.23
CA SER A 503 -7.57 -12.77 -3.23
C SER A 503 -7.03 -12.43 -1.84
N GLY A 504 -7.83 -12.57 -0.77
CA GLY A 504 -7.43 -12.16 0.59
C GLY A 504 -8.44 -11.28 1.31
N GLY A 505 -8.99 -11.74 2.44
CA GLY A 505 -10.03 -11.00 3.17
C GLY A 505 -9.53 -9.71 3.83
N PHE A 506 -8.53 -9.83 4.71
CA PHE A 506 -8.10 -8.73 5.58
C PHE A 506 -7.31 -7.64 4.84
N GLU A 507 -6.33 -8.02 4.03
CA GLU A 507 -5.40 -7.10 3.39
C GLU A 507 -6.15 -6.13 2.47
N ILE A 508 -7.09 -6.67 1.68
CA ILE A 508 -7.95 -5.87 0.79
C ILE A 508 -8.90 -4.99 1.61
N ALA A 509 -9.56 -5.53 2.64
CA ALA A 509 -10.44 -4.75 3.50
C ALA A 509 -9.71 -3.56 4.17
N SER A 510 -8.47 -3.78 4.64
CA SER A 510 -7.63 -2.75 5.26
C SER A 510 -7.27 -1.64 4.28
N VAL A 511 -6.86 -2.00 3.05
CA VAL A 511 -6.59 -1.02 1.98
C VAL A 511 -7.85 -0.23 1.60
N LEU A 512 -9.01 -0.88 1.53
CA LEU A 512 -10.29 -0.22 1.23
C LEU A 512 -10.73 0.72 2.35
N GLU A 513 -10.56 0.34 3.62
CA GLU A 513 -10.80 1.20 4.79
C GLU A 513 -9.86 2.41 4.80
N TYR A 514 -8.57 2.20 4.53
CA TYR A 514 -7.60 3.27 4.39
C TYR A 514 -8.01 4.28 3.30
N ASN A 515 -8.51 3.76 2.17
CA ASN A 515 -9.02 4.56 1.05
C ASN A 515 -10.47 5.02 1.19
N LYS A 516 -11.03 4.95 2.41
CA LYS A 516 -12.33 5.53 2.79
C LYS A 516 -13.47 5.01 1.91
N VAL A 517 -13.58 3.70 1.81
CA VAL A 517 -14.87 3.06 1.45
C VAL A 517 -15.82 3.20 2.64
N ASP A 518 -17.12 3.35 2.40
CA ASP A 518 -18.12 3.59 3.45
C ASP A 518 -18.56 2.31 4.15
N TYR A 519 -18.65 1.21 3.40
CA TYR A 519 -19.17 -0.09 3.85
C TYR A 519 -18.37 -1.25 3.26
N LEU A 520 -18.29 -2.36 4.00
CA LEU A 520 -17.90 -3.66 3.45
C LEU A 520 -19.09 -4.60 3.45
N ALA A 521 -19.09 -5.58 2.56
CA ALA A 521 -20.09 -6.65 2.55
C ALA A 521 -19.42 -8.02 2.36
N VAL A 522 -19.82 -8.96 3.21
CA VAL A 522 -19.35 -10.36 3.26
C VAL A 522 -20.52 -11.32 3.04
N ALA A 523 -20.24 -12.55 2.63
CA ALA A 523 -21.30 -13.53 2.40
C ALA A 523 -21.85 -14.07 3.74
N TYR A 524 -20.96 -14.44 4.64
CA TYR A 524 -21.26 -15.14 5.89
C TYR A 524 -20.72 -14.39 7.10
N ALA A 525 -21.27 -14.68 8.29
CA ALA A 525 -20.89 -13.99 9.52
C ALA A 525 -19.43 -14.25 9.92
N ASP A 526 -18.91 -15.46 9.70
CA ASP A 526 -17.53 -15.85 9.98
C ASP A 526 -16.51 -14.99 9.22
N GLU A 527 -16.75 -14.71 7.94
CA GLU A 527 -15.93 -13.77 7.15
C GLU A 527 -15.90 -12.37 7.82
N GLY A 528 -17.05 -11.89 8.28
CA GLY A 528 -17.16 -10.61 9.00
C GLY A 528 -16.46 -10.63 10.36
N VAL A 529 -16.54 -11.75 11.09
CA VAL A 529 -15.83 -11.96 12.36
C VAL A 529 -14.32 -11.91 12.13
N GLU A 530 -13.81 -12.54 11.09
CA GLU A 530 -12.38 -12.51 10.77
C GLU A 530 -11.91 -11.09 10.40
N LEU A 531 -12.70 -10.31 9.65
CA LEU A 531 -12.41 -8.89 9.41
C LEU A 531 -12.35 -8.09 10.71
N ARG A 532 -13.27 -8.33 11.65
CA ARG A 532 -13.32 -7.65 12.95
C ARG A 532 -12.13 -8.01 13.83
N LYS A 533 -11.78 -9.29 13.94
CA LYS A 533 -10.59 -9.76 14.65
C LYS A 533 -9.31 -9.14 14.09
N ALA A 534 -9.26 -8.95 12.77
CA ALA A 534 -8.15 -8.31 12.08
C ALA A 534 -8.14 -6.77 12.23
N GLY A 535 -9.14 -6.18 12.88
CA GLY A 535 -9.16 -4.77 13.28
C GLY A 535 -9.91 -3.82 12.33
N ILE A 536 -10.69 -4.35 11.38
CA ILE A 536 -11.53 -3.53 10.50
C ILE A 536 -12.66 -2.88 11.31
N THR A 537 -12.84 -1.57 11.14
CA THR A 537 -13.79 -0.74 11.89
C THR A 537 -14.97 -0.24 11.06
N LEU A 538 -14.90 -0.32 9.72
CA LEU A 538 -16.04 -0.01 8.84
C LEU A 538 -17.29 -0.83 9.19
N PRO A 539 -18.51 -0.32 8.95
CA PRO A 539 -19.70 -1.15 8.92
C PRO A 539 -19.54 -2.33 7.96
N VAL A 540 -19.92 -3.53 8.41
CA VAL A 540 -19.81 -4.78 7.64
C VAL A 540 -21.20 -5.41 7.55
N MET A 541 -21.74 -5.45 6.34
CA MET A 541 -23.00 -6.11 6.04
C MET A 541 -22.78 -7.61 5.80
N VAL A 542 -23.58 -8.46 6.45
CA VAL A 542 -23.59 -9.92 6.25
C VAL A 542 -24.80 -10.30 5.39
N MET A 543 -24.55 -10.83 4.20
CA MET A 543 -25.60 -11.07 3.22
C MET A 543 -26.45 -12.31 3.50
N ASN A 544 -25.90 -13.33 4.18
CA ASN A 544 -26.59 -14.57 4.48
C ASN A 544 -26.65 -14.78 6.00
N ALA A 545 -27.50 -14.00 6.67
CA ALA A 545 -27.72 -14.14 8.11
C ALA A 545 -28.65 -15.33 8.40
N GLU A 546 -28.28 -16.14 9.40
CA GLU A 546 -29.06 -17.28 9.87
C GLU A 546 -29.02 -17.38 11.41
N PRO A 547 -29.99 -18.03 12.07
CA PRO A 547 -30.11 -18.04 13.53
C PRO A 547 -28.88 -18.47 14.30
N SER A 548 -28.17 -19.48 13.80
CA SER A 548 -26.91 -19.99 14.38
C SER A 548 -25.80 -18.93 14.44
N THR A 549 -25.90 -17.86 13.65
CA THR A 549 -24.87 -16.81 13.53
C THR A 549 -25.22 -15.50 14.24
N PHE A 550 -26.44 -15.36 14.78
CA PHE A 550 -26.90 -14.09 15.38
C PHE A 550 -26.03 -13.62 16.54
N GLU A 551 -25.56 -14.54 17.38
CA GLU A 551 -24.64 -14.23 18.46
C GLU A 551 -23.33 -13.63 17.93
N SER A 552 -22.74 -14.25 16.90
CA SER A 552 -21.54 -13.74 16.24
C SER A 552 -21.77 -12.37 15.61
N ILE A 553 -22.92 -12.18 14.95
CA ILE A 553 -23.29 -10.90 14.33
C ILE A 553 -23.30 -9.78 15.36
N VAL A 554 -23.96 -10.00 16.50
CA VAL A 554 -24.04 -9.02 17.60
C VAL A 554 -22.68 -8.80 18.27
N ASN A 555 -22.00 -9.88 18.68
CA ASN A 555 -20.74 -9.80 19.42
C ASN A 555 -19.63 -9.06 18.64
N TYR A 556 -19.67 -9.15 17.30
CA TYR A 556 -18.69 -8.53 16.42
C TYR A 556 -19.22 -7.27 15.70
N ASN A 557 -20.39 -6.73 16.10
CA ASN A 557 -20.99 -5.52 15.50
C ASN A 557 -21.07 -5.60 13.96
N LEU A 558 -21.67 -6.69 13.46
CA LEU A 558 -21.98 -6.91 12.05
C LEU A 558 -23.45 -6.55 11.77
N GLU A 559 -23.79 -6.17 10.55
CA GLU A 559 -25.14 -5.71 10.17
C GLU A 559 -25.80 -6.78 9.26
N PRO A 560 -26.86 -7.49 9.70
CA PRO A 560 -27.47 -8.55 8.90
C PRO A 560 -28.35 -8.01 7.78
N GLU A 561 -28.32 -8.73 6.65
CA GLU A 561 -29.34 -8.68 5.60
C GLU A 561 -30.61 -9.41 6.07
N ILE A 562 -31.75 -8.72 6.01
CA ILE A 562 -33.08 -9.27 6.28
C ILE A 562 -33.81 -9.41 4.95
N PHE A 563 -34.09 -10.65 4.57
CA PHE A 563 -34.65 -11.00 3.27
C PHE A 563 -35.93 -11.85 3.34
N SER A 564 -36.41 -12.18 4.53
CA SER A 564 -37.65 -12.93 4.75
C SER A 564 -38.30 -12.62 6.10
N PHE A 565 -39.59 -12.90 6.21
CA PHE A 565 -40.34 -12.76 7.46
C PHE A 565 -39.80 -13.67 8.58
N ASN A 566 -39.33 -14.87 8.23
CA ASN A 566 -38.78 -15.80 9.21
C ASN A 566 -37.53 -15.23 9.89
N ILE A 567 -36.56 -14.77 9.09
CA ILE A 567 -35.32 -14.18 9.62
C ILE A 567 -35.60 -12.90 10.42
N LEU A 568 -36.55 -12.06 9.97
CA LEU A 568 -36.96 -10.87 10.71
C LEU A 568 -37.50 -11.23 12.10
N ASN A 569 -38.37 -12.23 12.18
CA ASN A 569 -38.95 -12.71 13.45
C ASN A 569 -37.90 -13.34 14.36
N GLU A 570 -37.08 -14.26 13.83
CA GLU A 570 -36.06 -14.97 14.62
C GLU A 570 -35.01 -13.99 15.16
N PHE A 571 -34.55 -13.05 14.32
CA PHE A 571 -33.59 -12.04 14.76
C PHE A 571 -34.20 -11.08 15.78
N GLY A 572 -35.46 -10.65 15.58
CA GLY A 572 -36.19 -9.86 16.56
C GLY A 572 -36.32 -10.57 17.91
N ASN A 573 -36.68 -11.86 17.91
CA ASN A 573 -36.77 -12.67 19.14
C ASN A 573 -35.42 -12.78 19.84
N PHE A 574 -34.33 -12.98 19.09
CA PHE A 574 -32.97 -13.03 19.62
C PHE A 574 -32.54 -11.68 20.23
N LEU A 575 -32.81 -10.55 19.57
CA LEU A 575 -32.51 -9.23 20.11
C LEU A 575 -33.30 -8.95 21.40
N LYS A 576 -34.58 -9.34 21.42
CA LYS A 576 -35.45 -9.19 22.59
C LYS A 576 -34.95 -10.00 23.78
N SER A 577 -34.58 -11.27 23.58
CA SER A 577 -34.03 -12.11 24.65
C SER A 577 -32.66 -11.60 25.14
N SER A 578 -31.90 -10.94 24.26
CA SER A 578 -30.60 -10.34 24.57
C SER A 578 -30.69 -8.91 25.14
N GLY A 579 -31.89 -8.33 25.23
CA GLY A 579 -32.09 -6.96 25.73
C GLY A 579 -31.52 -5.85 24.82
N ILE A 580 -31.38 -6.13 23.52
CA ILE A 580 -30.77 -5.22 22.53
C ILE A 580 -31.88 -4.48 21.78
N ASN A 581 -31.70 -3.17 21.61
CA ASN A 581 -32.64 -2.30 20.89
C ASN A 581 -31.94 -1.54 19.76
N TYR A 582 -32.71 -1.15 18.75
CA TYR A 582 -32.28 -0.38 17.58
C TYR A 582 -31.06 -0.97 16.84
N TYR A 583 -30.97 -2.30 16.76
CA TYR A 583 -29.85 -2.97 16.08
C TYR A 583 -29.89 -2.69 14.56
N PRO A 584 -28.77 -2.28 13.93
CA PRO A 584 -28.76 -1.92 12.52
C PRO A 584 -29.01 -3.13 11.61
N VAL A 585 -29.95 -3.01 10.68
CA VAL A 585 -30.30 -4.05 9.70
C VAL A 585 -30.46 -3.50 8.28
N HIS A 586 -30.24 -4.36 7.29
CA HIS A 586 -30.41 -4.04 5.87
C HIS A 586 -31.58 -4.84 5.29
N ILE A 587 -32.61 -4.17 4.76
CA ILE A 587 -33.76 -4.86 4.15
C ILE A 587 -33.50 -5.08 2.66
N LYS A 588 -33.73 -6.30 2.20
CA LYS A 588 -33.63 -6.65 0.78
C LYS A 588 -35.01 -6.76 0.14
N ILE A 589 -35.18 -6.04 -0.97
CA ILE A 589 -36.35 -6.14 -1.83
C ILE A 589 -36.02 -7.00 -3.03
N ASP A 590 -36.90 -7.92 -3.38
CA ASP A 590 -36.85 -8.64 -4.64
C ASP A 590 -37.61 -7.84 -5.71
N THR A 591 -36.88 -7.40 -6.73
CA THR A 591 -37.44 -6.69 -7.89
C THR A 591 -37.35 -7.51 -9.16
N GLY A 592 -37.42 -8.84 -9.06
CA GLY A 592 -37.43 -9.77 -10.19
C GLY A 592 -36.18 -10.64 -10.33
N MET A 593 -35.35 -10.73 -9.29
CA MET A 593 -34.27 -11.74 -9.25
C MET A 593 -34.79 -13.09 -8.73
N HIS A 594 -35.85 -13.08 -7.90
CA HIS A 594 -36.50 -14.28 -7.35
C HIS A 594 -35.55 -15.22 -6.60
N ARG A 595 -34.50 -14.64 -6.00
CA ARG A 595 -33.53 -15.38 -5.20
C ARG A 595 -33.77 -15.21 -3.71
N LEU A 596 -33.82 -13.97 -3.24
CA LEU A 596 -34.01 -13.58 -1.84
C LEU A 596 -34.52 -12.14 -1.79
N GLY A 597 -35.38 -11.82 -0.82
CA GLY A 597 -35.91 -10.48 -0.58
C GLY A 597 -37.44 -10.47 -0.56
N PHE A 598 -37.99 -9.41 0.02
CA PHE A 598 -39.43 -9.15 0.04
C PHE A 598 -39.91 -8.65 -1.32
N THR A 599 -41.02 -9.17 -1.83
CA THR A 599 -41.60 -8.64 -3.08
C THR A 599 -42.40 -7.36 -2.81
N SER A 600 -42.92 -6.72 -3.88
CA SER A 600 -43.79 -5.55 -3.74
C SER A 600 -45.08 -5.83 -2.97
N GLU A 601 -45.56 -7.07 -3.03
CA GLU A 601 -46.76 -7.57 -2.37
C GLU A 601 -46.52 -7.80 -0.87
N ASP A 602 -45.30 -8.15 -0.48
CA ASP A 602 -44.91 -8.38 0.91
C ASP A 602 -44.80 -7.08 1.73
N ILE A 603 -44.71 -5.92 1.07
CA ILE A 603 -44.38 -4.64 1.74
C ILE A 603 -45.40 -4.23 2.80
N ASP A 604 -46.70 -4.52 2.62
CA ASP A 604 -47.71 -4.18 3.63
C ASP A 604 -47.52 -5.01 4.90
N ALA A 605 -47.34 -6.32 4.76
CA ALA A 605 -47.06 -7.21 5.89
C ALA A 605 -45.71 -6.89 6.56
N LEU A 606 -44.69 -6.51 5.78
CA LEU A 606 -43.41 -6.05 6.31
C LEU A 606 -43.58 -4.76 7.12
N ASN A 607 -44.34 -3.81 6.61
CA ASN A 607 -44.63 -2.54 7.28
C ASN A 607 -45.33 -2.77 8.62
N ASP A 608 -46.29 -3.70 8.69
CA ASP A 608 -46.97 -4.07 9.94
C ASP A 608 -45.98 -4.58 11.01
N MET A 609 -44.93 -5.31 10.60
CA MET A 609 -43.88 -5.80 11.51
C MET A 609 -42.84 -4.74 11.89
N LEU A 610 -42.61 -3.74 11.03
CA LEU A 610 -41.66 -2.66 11.27
C LEU A 610 -42.28 -1.53 12.10
N LYS A 611 -43.59 -1.32 12.01
CA LYS A 611 -44.31 -0.23 12.67
C LYS A 611 -44.17 -0.33 14.19
N GLY A 612 -43.54 0.68 14.79
CA GLY A 612 -43.32 0.72 16.25
C GLY A 612 -42.27 -0.28 16.76
N ASN A 613 -41.53 -0.94 15.87
CA ASN A 613 -40.48 -1.88 16.26
C ASN A 613 -39.27 -1.13 16.84
N SER A 614 -38.94 -1.41 18.10
CA SER A 614 -37.80 -0.82 18.82
C SER A 614 -36.56 -1.71 18.86
N LEU A 615 -36.65 -2.94 18.36
CA LEU A 615 -35.56 -3.92 18.39
C LEU A 615 -34.55 -3.66 17.27
N ILE A 616 -35.04 -3.31 16.07
CA ILE A 616 -34.21 -3.09 14.88
C ILE A 616 -34.25 -1.64 14.40
N LYS A 617 -33.20 -1.24 13.69
CA LYS A 617 -33.11 0.04 12.98
C LYS A 617 -32.74 -0.23 11.53
N VAL A 618 -33.63 0.13 10.60
CA VAL A 618 -33.37 -0.03 9.17
C VAL A 618 -32.34 1.01 8.72
N VAL A 619 -31.11 0.58 8.49
CA VAL A 619 -30.03 1.49 8.06
C VAL A 619 -29.93 1.59 6.55
N SER A 620 -30.30 0.53 5.82
CA SER A 620 -30.45 0.58 4.37
C SER A 620 -31.55 -0.35 3.85
N VAL A 621 -32.03 -0.02 2.65
CA VAL A 621 -32.88 -0.89 1.83
C VAL A 621 -32.25 -1.02 0.44
N PHE A 622 -32.29 -2.21 -0.14
CA PHE A 622 -31.62 -2.46 -1.42
C PHE A 622 -32.24 -3.59 -2.25
N THR A 623 -31.93 -3.60 -3.55
CA THR A 623 -32.20 -4.72 -4.48
C THR A 623 -30.98 -4.99 -5.35
N HIS A 624 -30.92 -6.15 -6.00
CA HIS A 624 -29.91 -6.51 -6.98
C HIS A 624 -30.43 -6.30 -8.41
N LEU A 625 -29.70 -5.51 -9.21
CA LEU A 625 -29.97 -5.42 -10.64
C LEU A 625 -29.57 -6.73 -11.32
N VAL A 626 -30.50 -7.36 -12.04
CA VAL A 626 -30.34 -8.73 -12.56
C VAL A 626 -29.41 -8.78 -13.76
N ALA A 627 -29.53 -7.81 -14.67
CA ALA A 627 -28.87 -7.84 -15.96
C ALA A 627 -28.27 -6.47 -16.34
N ALA A 628 -27.74 -5.74 -15.35
CA ALA A 628 -27.17 -4.40 -15.53
C ALA A 628 -25.98 -4.37 -16.51
N GLU A 629 -25.43 -5.50 -16.93
CA GLU A 629 -24.39 -5.68 -17.94
C GLU A 629 -24.92 -5.98 -19.36
N ASN A 630 -26.19 -6.36 -19.51
CA ASN A 630 -26.82 -6.65 -20.80
C ASN A 630 -27.66 -5.46 -21.31
N VAL A 631 -27.31 -4.90 -22.47
CA VAL A 631 -28.02 -3.78 -23.10
C VAL A 631 -29.45 -4.12 -23.49
N LYS A 632 -29.73 -5.39 -23.81
CA LYS A 632 -31.08 -5.81 -24.18
C LYS A 632 -32.06 -5.78 -23.00
N GLU A 633 -31.57 -5.71 -21.77
CA GLU A 633 -32.35 -5.77 -20.53
C GLU A 633 -32.42 -4.41 -19.81
N ASP A 634 -32.10 -3.31 -20.50
CA ASP A 634 -32.10 -1.97 -19.91
C ASP A 634 -33.52 -1.54 -19.49
N GLU A 635 -34.55 -1.92 -20.25
CA GLU A 635 -35.94 -1.66 -19.90
C GLU A 635 -36.33 -2.38 -18.61
N PHE A 636 -35.97 -3.66 -18.49
CA PHE A 636 -36.19 -4.43 -17.26
C PHE A 636 -35.44 -3.80 -16.07
N THR A 637 -34.18 -3.41 -16.25
CA THR A 637 -33.37 -2.71 -15.23
C THR A 637 -34.06 -1.43 -14.73
N LEU A 638 -34.66 -0.65 -15.63
CA LEU A 638 -35.44 0.54 -15.27
C LEU A 638 -36.74 0.18 -14.53
N GLN A 639 -37.42 -0.89 -14.93
CA GLN A 639 -38.59 -1.41 -14.22
C GLN A 639 -38.23 -1.82 -12.78
N GLN A 640 -37.11 -2.54 -12.58
CA GLN A 640 -36.61 -2.90 -11.25
C GLN A 640 -36.43 -1.66 -10.37
N SER A 641 -35.86 -0.58 -10.92
CA SER A 641 -35.68 0.67 -10.19
C SER A 641 -36.99 1.34 -9.78
N LYS A 642 -38.02 1.29 -10.64
CA LYS A 642 -39.35 1.85 -10.32
C LYS A 642 -40.02 1.09 -9.19
N ILE A 643 -40.04 -0.24 -9.26
CA ILE A 643 -40.59 -1.11 -8.21
C ILE A 643 -39.87 -0.83 -6.88
N PHE A 644 -38.54 -0.81 -6.91
CA PHE A 644 -37.73 -0.54 -5.73
C PHE A 644 -38.04 0.80 -5.06
N LYS A 645 -38.17 1.88 -5.85
CA LYS A 645 -38.48 3.22 -5.32
C LYS A 645 -39.85 3.26 -4.64
N ASN A 646 -40.87 2.68 -5.25
CA ASN A 646 -42.21 2.58 -4.66
C ASN A 646 -42.18 1.82 -3.32
N CYS A 647 -41.47 0.68 -3.26
CA CYS A 647 -41.30 -0.06 -2.01
C CYS A 647 -40.60 0.79 -0.93
N CYS A 648 -39.53 1.51 -1.29
CA CYS A 648 -38.82 2.37 -0.35
C CYS A 648 -39.70 3.50 0.19
N GLU A 649 -40.50 4.15 -0.65
CA GLU A 649 -41.41 5.22 -0.23
C GLU A 649 -42.40 4.72 0.82
N ARG A 650 -43.05 3.57 0.57
CA ARG A 650 -43.98 2.92 1.51
C ARG A 650 -43.32 2.54 2.84
N ILE A 651 -42.07 2.08 2.82
CA ILE A 651 -41.32 1.73 4.05
C ILE A 651 -40.93 3.01 4.80
N GLU A 652 -40.46 4.06 4.11
CA GLU A 652 -40.10 5.34 4.72
C GLU A 652 -41.30 6.01 5.39
N ASP A 653 -42.48 5.95 4.77
CA ASP A 653 -43.73 6.48 5.34
C ASP A 653 -44.13 5.75 6.63
N THR A 654 -43.90 4.44 6.69
CA THR A 654 -44.17 3.63 7.88
C THR A 654 -43.17 3.88 9.01
N LEU A 655 -41.89 4.02 8.67
CA LEU A 655 -40.82 4.21 9.65
C LEU A 655 -40.72 5.66 10.18
N GLY A 656 -41.18 6.64 9.39
CA GLY A 656 -41.08 8.06 9.73
C GLY A 656 -39.65 8.64 9.61
N TYR A 657 -38.71 7.91 9.01
CA TYR A 657 -37.34 8.36 8.75
C TYR A 657 -36.79 7.79 7.43
N LYS A 658 -35.75 8.44 6.91
CA LYS A 658 -35.05 8.02 5.68
C LYS A 658 -33.89 7.09 6.01
N PHE A 659 -33.59 6.17 5.10
CA PHE A 659 -32.48 5.22 5.17
C PHE A 659 -31.66 5.24 3.86
N ILE A 660 -30.49 4.58 3.86
CA ILE A 660 -29.63 4.51 2.66
C ILE A 660 -30.31 3.61 1.62
N LYS A 661 -30.42 4.07 0.37
CA LYS A 661 -30.94 3.29 -0.75
C LYS A 661 -29.83 2.94 -1.74
N HIS A 662 -29.76 1.68 -2.16
CA HIS A 662 -28.75 1.24 -3.13
C HIS A 662 -29.19 0.11 -4.06
N ILE A 663 -28.96 0.27 -5.37
CA ILE A 663 -29.28 -0.78 -6.36
C ILE A 663 -28.12 -1.12 -7.29
N SER A 664 -27.24 -0.16 -7.61
CA SER A 664 -26.17 -0.35 -8.59
C SER A 664 -25.09 -1.30 -8.10
N ASN A 665 -24.92 -2.42 -8.81
CA ASN A 665 -23.71 -3.25 -8.82
C ASN A 665 -22.64 -2.62 -9.74
N THR A 666 -21.47 -3.25 -9.89
CA THR A 666 -20.35 -2.77 -10.74
C THR A 666 -20.82 -2.28 -12.12
N ALA A 667 -21.62 -3.09 -12.83
CA ALA A 667 -22.14 -2.72 -14.16
C ALA A 667 -23.14 -1.56 -14.08
N GLY A 668 -23.99 -1.52 -13.05
CA GLY A 668 -24.89 -0.40 -12.77
C GLY A 668 -24.19 0.94 -12.59
N ILE A 669 -22.98 0.96 -11.99
CA ILE A 669 -22.20 2.19 -11.80
C ILE A 669 -21.80 2.79 -13.15
N THR A 670 -21.38 1.95 -14.11
CA THR A 670 -20.85 2.40 -15.40
C THR A 670 -21.92 2.60 -16.46
N ARG A 671 -22.94 1.73 -16.50
CA ARG A 671 -23.99 1.74 -17.53
C ARG A 671 -25.22 2.57 -17.15
N HIS A 672 -25.52 2.68 -15.85
CA HIS A 672 -26.74 3.33 -15.35
C HIS A 672 -26.43 4.39 -14.26
N PRO A 673 -25.69 5.47 -14.58
CA PRO A 673 -25.26 6.46 -13.58
C PRO A 673 -26.42 7.19 -12.89
N HIS A 674 -27.61 7.22 -13.48
CA HIS A 674 -28.82 7.77 -12.85
C HIS A 674 -29.40 6.89 -11.73
N LEU A 675 -28.92 5.65 -11.59
CA LEU A 675 -29.36 4.66 -10.59
C LEU A 675 -28.44 4.57 -9.36
N GLN A 676 -27.44 5.45 -9.22
CA GLN A 676 -26.47 5.42 -8.11
C GLN A 676 -27.09 5.57 -6.71
N MET A 677 -28.26 6.23 -6.60
CA MET A 677 -28.96 6.50 -5.33
C MET A 677 -28.03 7.08 -4.25
N ASP A 678 -28.08 6.56 -3.02
CA ASP A 678 -27.28 7.02 -1.88
C ASP A 678 -25.97 6.23 -1.74
N MET A 679 -25.95 4.98 -2.22
CA MET A 679 -24.78 4.10 -2.17
C MET A 679 -24.73 3.16 -3.38
N VAL A 680 -23.52 2.84 -3.84
CA VAL A 680 -23.28 1.83 -4.88
C VAL A 680 -22.50 0.64 -4.32
N ARG A 681 -22.69 -0.54 -4.92
CA ARG A 681 -22.00 -1.78 -4.53
C ARG A 681 -20.96 -2.15 -5.59
N LEU A 682 -19.69 -2.04 -5.21
CA LEU A 682 -18.57 -2.30 -6.10
C LEU A 682 -17.93 -3.66 -5.76
N GLY A 683 -18.01 -4.60 -6.72
CA GLY A 683 -17.43 -5.94 -6.60
C GLY A 683 -16.26 -6.15 -7.56
N ILE A 684 -16.46 -6.95 -8.61
CA ILE A 684 -15.39 -7.34 -9.55
C ILE A 684 -14.64 -6.20 -10.23
N GLY A 685 -15.26 -5.01 -10.30
CA GLY A 685 -14.61 -3.81 -10.80
C GLY A 685 -13.36 -3.43 -10.01
N LEU A 686 -13.34 -3.72 -8.69
CA LEU A 686 -12.13 -3.55 -7.86
C LEU A 686 -10.96 -4.36 -8.40
N TYR A 687 -11.23 -5.56 -8.94
CA TYR A 687 -10.23 -6.53 -9.41
C TYR A 687 -9.83 -6.31 -10.87
N GLY A 688 -10.31 -5.22 -11.47
CA GLY A 688 -9.90 -4.80 -12.81
C GLY A 688 -10.76 -5.36 -13.94
N ILE A 689 -12.00 -5.77 -13.64
CA ILE A 689 -12.89 -6.39 -14.62
C ILE A 689 -14.19 -5.61 -14.73
N ASP A 690 -14.55 -5.20 -15.95
CA ASP A 690 -15.81 -4.55 -16.27
C ASP A 690 -16.30 -4.95 -17.68
N GLY A 691 -17.60 -5.14 -17.84
CA GLY A 691 -18.19 -5.44 -19.15
C GLY A 691 -18.18 -4.24 -20.11
N ASN A 692 -18.08 -3.01 -19.60
CA ASN A 692 -17.96 -1.80 -20.39
C ASN A 692 -16.52 -1.61 -20.88
N LYS A 693 -16.31 -1.71 -22.21
CA LYS A 693 -14.99 -1.58 -22.84
C LYS A 693 -14.24 -0.28 -22.48
N LYS A 694 -14.93 0.85 -22.38
CA LYS A 694 -14.30 2.14 -22.02
C LYS A 694 -13.81 2.13 -20.57
N MET A 695 -14.58 1.53 -19.67
CA MET A 695 -14.17 1.36 -18.28
C MET A 695 -13.03 0.36 -18.17
N GLN A 696 -13.14 -0.79 -18.83
CA GLN A 696 -12.13 -1.85 -18.81
C GLN A 696 -10.73 -1.35 -19.21
N GLN A 697 -10.62 -0.41 -20.16
CA GLN A 697 -9.35 0.21 -20.57
C GLN A 697 -8.71 1.12 -19.50
N ARG A 698 -9.49 1.60 -18.54
CA ARG A 698 -9.01 2.45 -17.43
C ARG A 698 -8.64 1.64 -16.20
N LEU A 699 -9.09 0.40 -16.12
CA LEU A 699 -8.84 -0.49 -15.01
C LEU A 699 -7.46 -1.15 -15.15
N LYS A 700 -6.86 -1.43 -14.00
CA LYS A 700 -5.62 -2.20 -13.89
C LYS A 700 -5.91 -3.62 -13.44
N ASN A 701 -5.16 -4.57 -13.98
CA ASN A 701 -5.19 -5.95 -13.51
C ASN A 701 -4.71 -6.01 -12.05
N VAL A 702 -5.47 -6.68 -11.19
CA VAL A 702 -5.12 -6.82 -9.76
C VAL A 702 -4.37 -8.11 -9.48
N THR A 703 -4.81 -9.22 -10.06
CA THR A 703 -4.32 -10.56 -9.72
C THR A 703 -3.49 -11.17 -10.84
N THR A 704 -2.32 -11.70 -10.51
CA THR A 704 -1.47 -12.47 -11.43
C THR A 704 -1.16 -13.81 -10.78
N LEU A 705 -1.50 -14.91 -11.44
CA LEU A 705 -1.17 -16.26 -11.00
C LEU A 705 0.02 -16.77 -11.79
N THR A 706 1.12 -17.05 -11.09
CA THR A 706 2.32 -17.66 -11.66
C THR A 706 2.59 -19.04 -11.07
N THR A 707 3.28 -19.87 -11.83
CA THR A 707 3.81 -21.17 -11.41
C THR A 707 5.19 -21.37 -12.02
N THR A 708 5.82 -22.52 -11.83
CA THR A 708 7.12 -22.82 -12.43
C THR A 708 7.14 -24.16 -13.16
N VAL A 709 8.05 -24.28 -14.12
CA VAL A 709 8.32 -25.55 -14.81
C VAL A 709 8.90 -26.55 -13.81
N ALA A 710 8.20 -27.68 -13.66
CA ALA A 710 8.61 -28.80 -12.83
C ALA A 710 9.60 -29.71 -13.54
N GLN A 711 9.32 -30.04 -14.80
CA GLN A 711 10.09 -30.98 -15.58
C GLN A 711 9.94 -30.69 -17.07
N ILE A 712 10.99 -30.94 -17.86
CA ILE A 712 10.93 -30.91 -19.33
C ILE A 712 11.25 -32.30 -19.89
N LYS A 713 10.42 -32.79 -20.83
CA LYS A 713 10.64 -34.07 -21.52
C LYS A 713 10.50 -33.94 -23.03
N LYS A 714 11.33 -34.67 -23.77
CA LYS A 714 11.14 -34.93 -25.21
C LYS A 714 10.23 -36.16 -25.35
N VAL A 715 9.19 -36.04 -26.17
CA VAL A 715 8.19 -37.09 -26.42
C VAL A 715 8.08 -37.31 -27.92
N LYS A 716 8.12 -38.58 -28.36
CA LYS A 716 8.15 -38.92 -29.79
C LYS A 716 6.78 -38.77 -30.44
N ALA A 717 6.77 -38.58 -31.76
CA ALA A 717 5.56 -38.68 -32.56
C ALA A 717 4.86 -40.04 -32.33
N GLY A 718 3.54 -40.03 -32.18
CA GLY A 718 2.72 -41.21 -31.94
C GLY A 718 2.47 -41.55 -30.47
N ASP A 719 3.31 -41.05 -29.55
CA ASP A 719 3.15 -41.20 -28.10
C ASP A 719 2.04 -40.30 -27.55
N THR A 720 1.67 -40.52 -26.29
CA THR A 720 0.55 -39.83 -25.63
C THR A 720 0.94 -39.18 -24.31
N VAL A 721 0.27 -38.08 -23.95
CA VAL A 721 0.54 -37.28 -22.74
C VAL A 721 -0.71 -37.18 -21.86
N GLY A 722 -0.53 -37.35 -20.55
CA GLY A 722 -1.56 -37.13 -19.53
C GLY A 722 -2.59 -38.26 -19.38
N TYR A 723 -3.56 -38.06 -18.48
CA TYR A 723 -4.60 -39.04 -18.16
C TYR A 723 -5.45 -39.42 -19.38
N GLY A 724 -5.84 -40.69 -19.43
CA GLY A 724 -6.69 -41.23 -20.51
C GLY A 724 -5.98 -41.32 -21.86
N ARG A 725 -4.69 -40.96 -21.94
CA ARG A 725 -3.94 -40.87 -23.20
C ARG A 725 -4.60 -39.92 -24.24
N ASN A 726 -5.34 -38.92 -23.75
CA ASN A 726 -6.18 -38.05 -24.59
C ASN A 726 -5.40 -37.18 -25.57
N ALA A 727 -4.16 -36.81 -25.26
CA ALA A 727 -3.30 -36.10 -26.20
C ALA A 727 -2.35 -37.07 -26.87
N ARG A 728 -2.57 -37.37 -28.15
CA ARG A 728 -1.64 -38.10 -29.02
C ARG A 728 -0.85 -37.12 -29.88
N LEU A 729 0.47 -37.15 -29.77
CA LEU A 729 1.35 -36.21 -30.47
C LEU A 729 1.57 -36.63 -31.92
N GLN A 730 1.48 -35.68 -32.84
CA GLN A 730 1.67 -35.93 -34.29
C GLN A 730 3.11 -35.76 -34.76
N LYS A 731 3.95 -35.11 -33.94
CA LYS A 731 5.36 -34.85 -34.20
C LYS A 731 6.17 -35.03 -32.91
N ASP A 732 7.48 -35.21 -33.04
CA ASP A 732 8.38 -35.13 -31.90
C ASP A 732 8.21 -33.76 -31.23
N SER A 733 7.90 -33.78 -29.94
CA SER A 733 7.51 -32.59 -29.18
C SER A 733 8.30 -32.49 -27.89
N THR A 734 8.51 -31.26 -27.43
CA THR A 734 9.08 -30.99 -26.09
C THR A 734 7.98 -30.52 -25.18
N ILE A 735 7.76 -31.23 -24.07
CA ILE A 735 6.65 -31.01 -23.15
C ILE A 735 7.20 -30.53 -21.80
N ALA A 736 6.71 -29.38 -21.34
CA ALA A 736 6.98 -28.87 -20.01
C ALA A 736 5.83 -29.22 -19.06
N THR A 737 6.12 -29.91 -17.97
CA THR A 737 5.17 -30.09 -16.86
C THR A 737 5.32 -28.91 -15.91
N VAL A 738 4.22 -28.23 -15.59
CA VAL A 738 4.18 -27.09 -14.66
C VAL A 738 3.42 -27.46 -13.39
N ARG A 739 3.77 -26.80 -12.28
CA ARG A 739 3.27 -27.11 -10.92
C ARG A 739 1.89 -26.51 -10.64
N ILE A 740 0.94 -26.64 -11.55
CA ILE A 740 -0.43 -26.18 -11.31
C ILE A 740 -1.42 -27.16 -11.93
N GLY A 741 -2.46 -27.52 -11.20
CA GLY A 741 -3.55 -28.35 -11.69
C GLY A 741 -4.93 -27.85 -11.28
N TYR A 742 -5.94 -28.71 -11.44
CA TYR A 742 -7.32 -28.33 -11.11
C TYR A 742 -7.57 -28.15 -9.62
N ALA A 743 -6.77 -28.78 -8.74
CA ALA A 743 -6.87 -28.57 -7.30
C ALA A 743 -6.23 -27.23 -6.85
N ASP A 744 -5.49 -26.56 -7.73
CA ASP A 744 -5.01 -25.18 -7.54
C ASP A 744 -5.95 -24.13 -8.14
N GLY A 745 -6.98 -24.56 -8.87
CA GLY A 745 -7.95 -23.68 -9.53
C GLY A 745 -7.72 -23.47 -11.03
N TYR A 746 -6.85 -24.24 -11.70
CA TYR A 746 -6.75 -24.24 -13.16
C TYR A 746 -7.74 -25.24 -13.78
N PRO A 747 -8.82 -24.80 -14.46
CA PRO A 747 -9.95 -25.69 -14.76
C PRO A 747 -9.61 -26.89 -15.62
N ARG A 748 -10.18 -28.06 -15.33
CA ARG A 748 -9.96 -29.26 -16.14
C ARG A 748 -10.48 -29.11 -17.58
N SER A 749 -11.50 -28.28 -17.77
CA SER A 749 -12.11 -27.99 -19.08
C SER A 749 -11.17 -27.31 -20.07
N VAL A 750 -10.09 -26.68 -19.60
CA VAL A 750 -9.11 -26.01 -20.49
C VAL A 750 -7.97 -26.93 -20.94
N GLY A 751 -8.09 -28.24 -20.72
CA GLY A 751 -7.17 -29.24 -21.28
C GLY A 751 -7.24 -29.34 -22.80
N ASN A 752 -6.40 -30.21 -23.36
CA ASN A 752 -6.41 -30.63 -24.77
C ASN A 752 -6.35 -29.46 -25.77
N GLY A 753 -5.52 -28.46 -25.48
CA GLY A 753 -5.23 -27.33 -26.36
C GLY A 753 -6.18 -26.14 -26.24
N ILE A 754 -7.25 -26.24 -25.43
CA ILE A 754 -8.21 -25.15 -25.21
C ILE A 754 -7.53 -24.00 -24.44
N GLY A 755 -6.92 -24.33 -23.30
CA GLY A 755 -6.18 -23.40 -22.47
C GLY A 755 -4.74 -23.21 -22.93
N LYS A 756 -4.15 -22.08 -22.52
CA LYS A 756 -2.76 -21.73 -22.79
C LYS A 756 -2.15 -21.03 -21.57
N MET A 757 -0.84 -21.10 -21.44
CA MET A 757 -0.06 -20.35 -20.45
C MET A 757 1.08 -19.58 -21.12
N MET A 758 1.66 -18.61 -20.43
CA MET A 758 2.76 -17.80 -20.97
C MET A 758 4.09 -18.19 -20.34
N LEU A 759 5.11 -18.47 -21.15
CA LEU A 759 6.49 -18.71 -20.70
C LEU A 759 7.43 -17.94 -21.62
N HIS A 760 8.33 -17.14 -21.06
CA HIS A 760 9.25 -16.27 -21.82
C HIS A 760 8.55 -15.40 -22.89
N GLY A 761 7.36 -14.90 -22.58
CA GLY A 761 6.55 -14.08 -23.49
C GLY A 761 5.92 -14.84 -24.67
N LYS A 762 6.05 -16.18 -24.73
CA LYS A 762 5.34 -17.02 -25.70
C LYS A 762 4.14 -17.71 -25.06
N MET A 763 3.02 -17.71 -25.77
CA MET A 763 1.79 -18.37 -25.36
C MET A 763 1.80 -19.82 -25.83
N LEU A 764 1.71 -20.76 -24.90
CA LEU A 764 1.93 -22.19 -25.12
C LEU A 764 0.66 -22.98 -24.78
N PRO A 765 0.20 -23.88 -25.67
CA PRO A 765 -1.02 -24.63 -25.45
C PRO A 765 -0.86 -25.73 -24.39
N VAL A 766 -1.93 -25.97 -23.65
CA VAL A 766 -2.03 -27.12 -22.73
C VAL A 766 -2.11 -28.42 -23.54
N VAL A 767 -1.33 -29.42 -23.15
CA VAL A 767 -1.31 -30.75 -23.77
C VAL A 767 -1.98 -31.76 -22.85
N GLY A 768 -2.97 -32.46 -23.38
CA GLY A 768 -3.71 -33.47 -22.63
C GLY A 768 -4.62 -32.86 -21.57
N ASN A 769 -5.13 -33.71 -20.68
CA ASN A 769 -5.96 -33.26 -19.57
C ASN A 769 -5.11 -32.53 -18.51
N VAL A 770 -5.68 -31.49 -17.91
CA VAL A 770 -5.15 -30.91 -16.66
C VAL A 770 -5.25 -31.95 -15.55
N CYS A 771 -4.13 -32.22 -14.86
CA CYS A 771 -4.06 -33.16 -13.73
C CYS A 771 -4.39 -32.44 -12.41
N MET A 772 -4.41 -33.18 -11.29
CA MET A 772 -4.77 -32.63 -9.98
C MET A 772 -3.84 -31.49 -9.56
N ASP A 773 -2.52 -31.70 -9.68
CA ASP A 773 -1.48 -30.77 -9.21
C ASP A 773 -0.56 -30.27 -10.32
N MET A 774 -0.74 -30.74 -11.55
CA MET A 774 0.17 -30.47 -12.66
C MET A 774 -0.55 -30.31 -14.00
N THR A 775 0.08 -29.54 -14.89
CA THR A 775 -0.39 -29.32 -16.27
C THR A 775 0.79 -29.47 -17.21
N MET A 776 0.55 -29.97 -18.42
CA MET A 776 1.59 -30.10 -19.46
C MET A 776 1.39 -29.03 -20.51
N LEU A 777 2.48 -28.41 -20.96
CA LEU A 777 2.52 -27.40 -22.01
C LEU A 777 3.40 -27.88 -23.16
N ASP A 778 2.97 -27.65 -24.40
CA ASP A 778 3.82 -27.85 -25.58
C ASP A 778 4.80 -26.69 -25.70
N ILE A 779 6.10 -26.97 -25.49
CA ILE A 779 7.20 -26.02 -25.61
C ILE A 779 8.12 -26.34 -26.79
N THR A 780 7.65 -27.11 -27.77
CA THR A 780 8.46 -27.56 -28.92
C THR A 780 9.12 -26.39 -29.66
N GLU A 781 8.45 -25.23 -29.73
CA GLU A 781 8.96 -24.02 -30.39
C GLU A 781 9.70 -23.05 -29.43
N LEU A 782 10.06 -23.52 -28.23
CA LEU A 782 10.71 -22.73 -27.19
C LEU A 782 11.88 -23.52 -26.54
N GLU A 783 12.99 -23.61 -27.27
CA GLU A 783 14.20 -24.34 -26.83
C GLU A 783 14.89 -23.73 -25.59
N ALA A 784 14.67 -22.44 -25.32
CA ALA A 784 15.31 -21.73 -24.21
C ALA A 784 14.68 -21.99 -22.83
N ALA A 785 13.59 -22.75 -22.76
CA ALA A 785 12.90 -23.07 -21.51
C ALA A 785 13.71 -24.05 -20.64
N LYS A 786 13.69 -23.83 -19.33
CA LYS A 786 14.38 -24.62 -18.31
C LYS A 786 13.45 -24.95 -17.15
N GLU A 787 13.79 -26.02 -16.44
CA GLU A 787 13.13 -26.34 -15.17
C GLU A 787 13.36 -25.21 -14.17
N GLY A 788 12.30 -24.82 -13.46
CA GLY A 788 12.29 -23.67 -12.56
C GLY A 788 11.89 -22.35 -13.21
N ASP A 789 11.82 -22.25 -14.55
CA ASP A 789 11.36 -21.02 -15.20
C ASP A 789 9.92 -20.69 -14.80
N GLU A 790 9.64 -19.39 -14.63
CA GLU A 790 8.32 -18.88 -14.28
C GLU A 790 7.36 -18.93 -15.48
N VAL A 791 6.14 -19.39 -15.20
CA VAL A 791 5.03 -19.52 -16.15
C VAL A 791 3.86 -18.72 -15.62
N ILE A 792 3.34 -17.79 -16.43
CA ILE A 792 2.14 -17.01 -16.11
C ILE A 792 0.92 -17.81 -16.54
N VAL A 793 0.06 -18.12 -15.58
CA VAL A 793 -1.22 -18.83 -15.79
C VAL A 793 -2.32 -17.86 -16.20
N PHE A 794 -2.39 -16.72 -15.51
CA PHE A 794 -3.15 -15.53 -15.92
C PHE A 794 -2.55 -14.28 -15.26
N GLY A 795 -2.79 -13.12 -15.86
CA GLY A 795 -2.29 -11.82 -15.39
C GLY A 795 -2.45 -10.76 -16.47
N GLU A 796 -1.66 -9.69 -16.42
CA GLU A 796 -1.75 -8.59 -17.39
C GLU A 796 -1.52 -9.07 -18.85
N SER A 797 -0.50 -9.88 -19.09
CA SER A 797 -0.20 -10.43 -20.42
C SER A 797 -1.12 -11.56 -20.86
N LEU A 798 -1.89 -12.13 -19.92
CA LEU A 798 -2.83 -13.21 -20.17
C LEU A 798 -4.10 -12.99 -19.33
N PRO A 799 -5.01 -12.09 -19.78
CA PRO A 799 -6.11 -11.61 -18.95
C PRO A 799 -7.04 -12.71 -18.47
N LEU A 800 -7.51 -12.60 -17.23
CA LEU A 800 -8.39 -13.59 -16.60
C LEU A 800 -9.69 -13.84 -17.41
N ASN A 801 -10.23 -12.81 -18.06
CA ASN A 801 -11.40 -12.94 -18.94
C ASN A 801 -11.20 -13.96 -20.05
N LEU A 802 -9.97 -14.12 -20.55
CA LEU A 802 -9.66 -15.07 -21.60
C LEU A 802 -9.69 -16.51 -21.06
N LEU A 803 -9.12 -16.74 -19.86
CA LEU A 803 -9.19 -18.03 -19.18
C LEU A 803 -10.63 -18.42 -18.82
N ALA A 804 -11.43 -17.46 -18.36
CA ALA A 804 -12.86 -17.67 -18.11
C ALA A 804 -13.60 -18.08 -19.40
N ALA A 805 -13.34 -17.40 -20.52
CA ALA A 805 -13.91 -17.73 -21.82
C ALA A 805 -13.51 -19.14 -22.31
N TRP A 806 -12.22 -19.51 -22.18
CA TRP A 806 -11.74 -20.87 -22.48
C TRP A 806 -12.43 -21.93 -21.64
N SER A 807 -12.73 -21.60 -20.38
CA SER A 807 -13.38 -22.49 -19.43
C SER A 807 -14.91 -22.49 -19.54
N GLN A 808 -15.49 -21.67 -20.43
CA GLN A 808 -16.94 -21.45 -20.58
C GLN A 808 -17.61 -20.98 -19.28
N THR A 809 -16.93 -20.11 -18.53
CA THR A 809 -17.44 -19.53 -17.28
C THR A 809 -17.16 -18.02 -17.19
N ILE A 810 -17.42 -17.43 -16.03
CA ILE A 810 -17.19 -16.04 -15.66
C ILE A 810 -15.92 -15.91 -14.80
N PRO A 811 -15.26 -14.73 -14.80
CA PRO A 811 -14.04 -14.53 -14.05
C PRO A 811 -14.19 -14.73 -12.54
N TYR A 812 -15.39 -14.47 -11.99
CA TYR A 812 -15.69 -14.75 -10.58
C TYR A 812 -15.40 -16.20 -10.20
N GLU A 813 -15.85 -17.16 -11.02
CA GLU A 813 -15.70 -18.58 -10.73
C GLU A 813 -14.22 -18.98 -10.70
N ILE A 814 -13.43 -18.47 -11.66
CA ILE A 814 -12.00 -18.74 -11.71
C ILE A 814 -11.29 -18.20 -10.46
N MET A 815 -11.54 -16.94 -10.07
CA MET A 815 -10.88 -16.35 -8.89
C MET A 815 -11.25 -17.08 -7.59
N THR A 816 -12.54 -17.40 -7.41
CA THR A 816 -13.00 -18.15 -6.23
C THR A 816 -12.54 -19.61 -6.24
N GLY A 817 -12.22 -20.16 -7.41
CA GLY A 817 -11.69 -21.51 -7.57
C GLY A 817 -10.22 -21.64 -7.20
N ILE A 818 -9.48 -20.53 -7.02
CA ILE A 818 -8.08 -20.58 -6.60
C ILE A 818 -7.99 -21.04 -5.14
N SER A 819 -7.45 -22.24 -4.97
CA SER A 819 -7.37 -22.90 -3.67
C SER A 819 -6.60 -22.09 -2.63
N GLN A 820 -6.94 -22.30 -1.35
CA GLN A 820 -6.20 -21.71 -0.22
C GLN A 820 -4.75 -22.23 -0.14
N ARG A 821 -4.43 -23.37 -0.79
CA ARG A 821 -3.06 -23.90 -0.88
C ARG A 821 -2.14 -23.10 -1.80
N VAL A 822 -2.70 -22.25 -2.68
CA VAL A 822 -1.91 -21.35 -3.52
C VAL A 822 -1.43 -20.18 -2.67
N LYS A 823 -0.12 -19.91 -2.66
CA LYS A 823 0.46 -18.82 -1.86
C LYS A 823 -0.04 -17.49 -2.40
N ARG A 824 -0.60 -16.65 -1.52
CA ARG A 824 -1.01 -15.27 -1.85
C ARG A 824 0.11 -14.31 -1.46
N VAL A 825 0.48 -13.42 -2.36
CA VAL A 825 1.49 -12.37 -2.11
C VAL A 825 0.86 -11.03 -2.43
N TYR A 826 0.75 -10.16 -1.43
CA TYR A 826 0.23 -8.81 -1.60
C TYR A 826 1.38 -7.84 -1.75
N PHE A 827 1.26 -6.92 -2.69
CA PHE A 827 2.29 -5.89 -2.88
C PHE A 827 1.65 -4.54 -3.21
N GLU A 828 2.34 -3.49 -2.79
CA GLU A 828 2.15 -2.13 -3.27
C GLU A 828 3.37 -1.82 -4.17
N GLU A 829 3.25 -0.87 -5.09
CA GLU A 829 4.31 -0.38 -6.00
C GLU A 829 4.73 1.06 -5.71
#